data_AF-A0A1J4L163-F1
#
_entry.id   AF-A0A1J4L163-F1
#
_cell.length_a   1.000
_cell.length_b   1.000
_cell.length_c   1.000
_cell.angle_alpha   90.00
_cell.angle_beta   90.00
_cell.angle_gamma   90.00
#
_symmetry.space_group_name_H-M   'P 1'
#
loop_
_entity.id
_entity.type
_entity.pdbx_description
1 polymer ?
#
loop_
_entity_poly.entity_id
_entity_poly.type
_entity_poly.pdbx_seq_one_letter_code
_entity_poly.pdbx_strand_id
1 'polypeptide(L)'
;MLLLTSLLIRSSLRGLGASYPIDRDLCMANLNGYKYNFLTLNSRVFTFKPGNEDFTYYISLCKELTPNVVPVPAGSTFDFSDVFVARCNGSLCQALITENSWDWRYLNANEKDNGVNYFAIGEPFKNAPDTYFSFDIEVQATCDRSSTEGPNVSVKYIYDNIDNNEALLQMKFSSEYGCADIVTPPTPTPSPFKPNCDYTDRFDNMTDFGVDIHLTDMNGGPWGVRSVNLSLGAGKSDTILFYQPCERMECPPGYRCGSEKYSSAWLCNDQNQHTCESYGIIDGNGKSFIEPAFNDLLDGLNLTYAHGEENKSITFLLKCDNIMPKNHFLFNPQVEKNGNNLVVNVRAGNSCPQVIPDPTPQPDSHCVFNRTQSEQKSTVFLNLTAHDKADQKGWISDVTWYNSGKKTGKLYYEPCDNAVCPRDAFCEGDEDATIFLCEDGPDGKPDCIAYGLLENRISMNFENFYDVTEGVRVDYTADLQRTANVNWRCDKTLADNIIRMPDTVQLIKNSLSFDVYSKAACGSGNPTPRPPYHPPKPTKPTEPTPTPQPSVNPTDIYVINDTHYILTPLQSYQQQPFKGELNLMGPHPQLEGKVYCEFHPWQLIPCPSHLGYECSAGHTESNFWACWTEDDGSKYCHSIGDVRILNEMEPRNPKNPDLGVDLHFGGVWDMDVHFDIECDPFEDNYSIPFDQATILRFQQGGLLKKQFFTTYLDSGAVCPRKFESIPIPAKTAYQTPAPGYKPEYTYESITNQDGKYIKIDLAGLPVYYDELITLGLHPKFQRNLYRYYPVTPGAAPEGYQILDEDNDRTANVWRCFNSSDGRKVCHTAGDSTVNLIYQIINESNLLSGVSLNYEGGYGGYQTHIQLICNESVPAGRIDFDDVGRLITSQKSPIIFAHTSMACPIDSPYPPYDPTNRGVITGGSIFLTIVVVISVLYLTIGVLINFIKDGVISIPNSEFWQEVGQCIHAAVIFIGTCGKRSGDISYEKTI
;
A
#
# COMPACT_ATOMS: atom_id res chain seq x y z
N MET A 1 -30.01 21.98 33.51
CA MET A 1 -29.66 22.53 32.18
C MET A 1 -28.20 22.98 32.14
N LEU A 2 -27.72 23.90 32.99
CA LEU A 2 -26.30 24.32 33.03
C LEU A 2 -25.29 23.18 33.33
N LEU A 3 -25.64 22.21 34.19
CA LEU A 3 -24.82 21.00 34.44
C LEU A 3 -24.78 20.02 33.25
N LEU A 4 -25.87 19.89 32.47
CA LEU A 4 -25.87 19.02 31.28
C LEU A 4 -24.98 19.59 30.16
N THR A 5 -24.97 20.92 30.00
CA THR A 5 -24.09 21.59 29.03
C THR A 5 -22.60 21.48 29.40
N SER A 6 -22.21 21.43 30.68
CA SER A 6 -20.79 21.25 31.02
C SER A 6 -20.30 19.80 30.84
N LEU A 7 -21.19 18.81 30.98
CA LEU A 7 -20.88 17.40 30.68
C LEU A 7 -20.77 17.14 29.16
N LEU A 8 -21.69 17.69 28.36
CA LEU A 8 -21.67 17.55 26.88
C LEU A 8 -20.48 18.26 26.22
N ILE A 9 -20.05 19.42 26.74
CA ILE A 9 -18.86 20.11 26.22
C ILE A 9 -17.57 19.35 26.59
N ARG A 10 -17.57 18.55 27.67
CA ARG A 10 -16.38 17.82 28.16
C ARG A 10 -16.14 16.48 27.45
N SER A 11 -17.16 15.71 27.08
CA SER A 11 -16.94 14.53 26.21
C SER A 11 -16.41 14.96 24.85
N SER A 12 -16.93 16.08 24.30
CA SER A 12 -16.43 16.70 23.07
C SER A 12 -14.96 17.16 23.16
N LEU A 13 -14.47 17.54 24.34
CA LEU A 13 -13.06 17.95 24.55
C LEU A 13 -12.09 16.79 24.83
N ARG A 14 -12.60 15.59 25.16
CA ARG A 14 -11.78 14.37 25.37
C ARG A 14 -11.60 13.57 24.07
N GLY A 15 -12.58 13.58 23.16
CA GLY A 15 -12.52 12.86 21.87
C GLY A 15 -11.94 13.63 20.66
N LEU A 16 -11.66 14.92 20.79
CA LEU A 16 -11.00 15.70 19.72
C LEU A 16 -9.48 15.50 19.78
N GLY A 17 -9.03 14.29 19.40
CA GLY A 17 -7.65 14.06 18.99
C GLY A 17 -7.28 15.09 17.94
N ALA A 18 -6.32 15.95 18.27
CA ALA A 18 -6.06 17.11 17.45
C ALA A 18 -5.47 16.67 16.10
N SER A 19 -6.02 17.19 14.99
CA SER A 19 -5.66 16.78 13.61
C SER A 19 -4.29 17.29 13.15
N TYR A 20 -3.32 17.44 14.05
CA TYR A 20 -2.01 17.99 13.75
C TYR A 20 -0.88 17.03 14.14
N PRO A 21 0.22 16.99 13.35
CA PRO A 21 1.40 16.21 13.70
C PRO A 21 1.95 16.63 15.07
N ILE A 22 2.26 15.64 15.90
CA ILE A 22 2.84 15.83 17.21
C ILE A 22 4.00 14.85 17.39
N ASP A 23 5.14 15.36 17.84
CA ASP A 23 6.30 14.56 18.25
C ASP A 23 6.53 14.80 19.76
N ARG A 24 6.53 13.72 20.53
CA ARG A 24 6.46 13.73 22.00
C ARG A 24 7.75 13.20 22.58
N ASP A 25 8.22 13.84 23.63
CA ASP A 25 9.31 13.36 24.45
C ASP A 25 9.02 13.74 25.92
N LEU A 26 9.76 13.19 26.88
CA LEU A 26 9.51 13.41 28.30
C LEU A 26 9.59 14.91 28.60
N CYS A 27 8.46 15.49 29.01
CA CYS A 27 8.34 16.91 29.30
C CYS A 27 8.65 17.87 28.14
N MET A 28 8.57 17.41 26.90
CA MET A 28 8.60 18.29 25.73
C MET A 28 7.75 17.75 24.60
N ALA A 29 7.24 18.66 23.77
CA ALA A 29 6.48 18.26 22.59
C ALA A 29 6.67 19.27 21.46
N ASN A 30 6.81 18.76 20.24
CA ASN A 30 6.72 19.55 19.02
C ASN A 30 5.32 19.39 18.44
N LEU A 31 4.47 20.38 18.70
CA LEU A 31 3.12 20.43 18.15
C LEU A 31 3.21 21.13 16.79
N ASN A 32 3.19 20.40 15.68
CA ASN A 32 3.12 20.98 14.33
C ASN A 32 4.11 22.16 14.07
N GLY A 33 5.36 22.01 14.53
CA GLY A 33 6.42 23.01 14.40
C GLY A 33 6.57 23.96 15.59
N TYR A 34 5.76 23.81 16.64
CA TYR A 34 5.82 24.59 17.87
C TYR A 34 6.33 23.70 19.00
N LYS A 35 7.62 23.85 19.34
CA LYS A 35 8.27 23.05 20.39
C LYS A 35 8.11 23.71 21.76
N TYR A 36 7.48 22.98 22.67
CA TYR A 36 7.34 23.31 24.08
C TYR A 36 8.30 22.44 24.92
N ASN A 37 8.87 23.02 25.98
CA ASN A 37 9.88 22.32 26.79
C ASN A 37 9.75 22.68 28.28
N PHE A 38 9.33 21.71 29.09
CA PHE A 38 9.21 21.82 30.54
C PHE A 38 10.38 21.19 31.30
N LEU A 39 11.40 20.62 30.65
CA LEU A 39 12.49 19.89 31.31
C LEU A 39 13.18 20.65 32.45
N THR A 40 13.23 21.98 32.40
CA THR A 40 13.82 22.81 33.45
C THR A 40 13.01 22.81 34.76
N LEU A 41 11.75 22.36 34.72
CA LEU A 41 10.87 22.17 35.87
C LEU A 41 11.10 20.82 36.60
N ASN A 42 12.02 19.97 36.12
CA ASN A 42 12.28 18.63 36.69
C ASN A 42 12.77 18.60 38.15
N SER A 43 13.23 19.72 38.67
CA SER A 43 13.70 19.84 40.05
C SER A 43 12.63 20.37 41.01
N ARG A 44 11.49 20.79 40.47
CA ARG A 44 10.42 21.45 41.22
C ARG A 44 9.31 20.46 41.53
N VAL A 45 8.92 20.43 42.81
CA VAL A 45 7.70 19.76 43.25
C VAL A 45 6.72 20.79 43.76
N PHE A 46 5.56 20.82 43.13
CA PHE A 46 4.44 21.64 43.51
C PHE A 46 3.66 20.94 44.62
N THR A 47 3.22 21.71 45.61
CA THR A 47 2.40 21.20 46.71
C THR A 47 1.09 21.96 46.75
N PHE A 48 -0.02 21.23 46.88
CA PHE A 48 -1.36 21.80 46.94
C PHE A 48 -2.20 21.03 47.97
N LYS A 49 -2.92 21.75 48.83
CA LYS A 49 -3.86 21.15 49.77
C LYS A 49 -5.25 21.76 49.53
N PRO A 50 -6.23 20.99 49.01
CA PRO A 50 -7.60 21.45 48.90
C PRO A 50 -8.16 21.82 50.29
N GLY A 51 -9.02 22.84 50.35
CA GLY A 51 -9.60 23.27 51.63
C GLY A 51 -10.62 22.29 52.23
N ASN A 52 -11.12 21.36 51.42
CA ASN A 52 -12.15 20.38 51.74
C ASN A 52 -11.59 18.95 51.93
N GLU A 53 -10.26 18.76 51.85
CA GLU A 53 -9.64 17.45 51.98
C GLU A 53 -8.46 17.44 52.96
N ASP A 54 -8.24 16.30 53.60
CA ASP A 54 -7.09 16.07 54.48
C ASP A 54 -5.82 15.67 53.73
N PHE A 55 -5.91 15.49 52.41
CA PHE A 55 -4.78 15.13 51.57
C PHE A 55 -4.00 16.37 51.07
N THR A 56 -2.68 16.23 51.02
CA THR A 56 -1.77 17.15 50.33
C THR A 56 -1.31 16.47 49.04
N TYR A 57 -1.46 17.16 47.92
CA TYR A 57 -1.03 16.74 46.60
C TYR A 57 0.40 17.19 46.36
N TYR A 58 1.23 16.27 45.88
CA TYR A 58 2.62 16.45 45.48
C TYR A 58 2.68 16.21 43.97
N ILE A 59 3.11 17.21 43.21
CA ILE A 59 3.07 17.19 41.75
C ILE A 59 4.47 17.51 41.25
N SER A 60 5.02 16.62 40.43
CA SER A 60 6.25 16.82 39.67
C SER A 60 5.93 16.57 38.21
N LEU A 61 6.36 17.47 37.32
CA LEU A 61 5.98 17.40 35.90
C LEU A 61 6.96 16.58 35.06
N CYS A 62 8.25 16.62 35.37
CA CYS A 62 9.31 16.10 34.50
C CYS A 62 10.26 15.13 35.18
N LYS A 63 9.88 14.65 36.36
CA LYS A 63 10.66 13.73 37.16
C LYS A 63 9.76 13.01 38.13
N GLU A 64 10.03 11.74 38.37
CA GLU A 64 9.38 10.96 39.42
C GLU A 64 9.54 11.63 40.79
N LEU A 65 8.51 11.49 41.61
CA LEU A 65 8.54 11.84 43.03
C LEU A 65 9.51 10.91 43.75
N THR A 66 10.16 11.44 44.79
CA THR A 66 11.12 10.66 45.60
C THR A 66 10.73 10.66 47.07
N PRO A 67 11.17 9.66 47.85
CA PRO A 67 10.91 9.59 49.29
C PRO A 67 11.37 10.82 50.08
N ASN A 68 12.32 11.60 49.56
CA ASN A 68 12.84 12.80 50.22
C ASN A 68 11.89 14.00 50.11
N VAL A 69 10.96 13.97 49.15
CA VAL A 69 10.07 15.10 48.84
C VAL A 69 8.66 14.86 49.38
N VAL A 70 8.21 13.61 49.33
CA VAL A 70 6.89 13.19 49.81
C VAL A 70 7.04 12.60 51.21
N PRO A 71 6.35 13.14 52.24
CA PRO A 71 6.45 12.67 53.60
C PRO A 71 5.71 11.32 53.76
N VAL A 72 6.38 10.23 53.43
CA VAL A 72 5.91 8.86 53.68
C VAL A 72 6.37 8.36 55.06
N PRO A 73 5.51 7.68 55.84
CA PRO A 73 5.93 7.03 57.08
C PRO A 73 7.08 6.03 56.85
N ALA A 74 8.01 5.94 57.79
CA ALA A 74 9.06 4.94 57.75
C ALA A 74 8.45 3.52 57.72
N GLY A 75 8.80 2.72 56.71
CA GLY A 75 8.21 1.39 56.48
C GLY A 75 6.97 1.36 55.59
N SER A 76 6.59 2.49 54.98
CA SER A 76 5.58 2.59 53.93
C SER A 76 5.89 1.64 52.76
N THR A 77 4.85 0.98 52.21
CA THR A 77 4.90 0.19 50.97
C THR A 77 4.58 1.00 49.72
N PHE A 78 4.53 2.34 49.84
CA PHE A 78 4.30 3.22 48.71
C PHE A 78 5.44 3.10 47.69
N ASP A 79 5.10 2.69 46.47
CA ASP A 79 6.03 2.62 45.36
C ASP A 79 6.12 3.99 44.68
N PHE A 80 7.34 4.50 44.54
CA PHE A 80 7.61 5.78 43.89
C PHE A 80 7.94 5.63 42.40
N SER A 81 8.14 4.39 41.94
CA SER A 81 8.48 4.09 40.55
C SER A 81 7.40 4.62 39.63
N ASP A 82 7.78 5.44 38.65
CA ASP A 82 6.86 6.04 37.67
C ASP A 82 5.75 6.92 38.29
N VAL A 83 5.95 7.53 39.48
CA VAL A 83 4.91 8.38 40.11
C VAL A 83 5.24 9.87 39.97
N PHE A 84 4.39 10.61 39.26
CA PHE A 84 4.55 12.05 39.01
C PHE A 84 3.62 12.90 39.86
N VAL A 85 2.43 12.37 40.16
CA VAL A 85 1.49 13.00 41.11
C VAL A 85 1.08 11.99 42.17
N ALA A 86 1.15 12.41 43.43
CA ALA A 86 0.68 11.63 44.57
C ALA A 86 -0.09 12.51 45.55
N ARG A 87 -1.02 11.92 46.30
CA ARG A 87 -1.67 12.58 47.44
C ARG A 87 -1.37 11.85 48.74
N CYS A 88 -1.08 12.61 49.81
CA CYS A 88 -0.75 12.05 51.12
C CYS A 88 -1.43 12.79 52.27
N ASN A 89 -1.85 12.07 53.32
CA ASN A 89 -2.41 12.65 54.54
C ASN A 89 -1.52 12.42 55.78
N GLY A 90 -0.25 12.10 55.57
CA GLY A 90 0.74 11.81 56.63
C GLY A 90 0.74 10.36 57.13
N SER A 91 -0.33 9.58 56.87
CA SER A 91 -0.40 8.15 57.20
C SER A 91 -0.56 7.26 55.97
N LEU A 92 -1.18 7.78 54.92
CA LEU A 92 -1.46 7.09 53.66
C LEU A 92 -1.02 7.99 52.50
N CYS A 93 -0.36 7.38 51.51
CA CYS A 93 -0.02 8.00 50.23
C CYS A 93 -0.61 7.18 49.09
N GLN A 94 -1.09 7.86 48.05
CA GLN A 94 -1.71 7.27 46.86
C GLN A 94 -1.10 7.91 45.61
N ALA A 95 -0.68 7.07 44.66
CA ALA A 95 -0.20 7.50 43.36
C ALA A 95 -1.41 7.85 42.49
N LEU A 96 -1.34 8.95 41.76
CA LEU A 96 -2.46 9.50 40.99
C LEU A 96 -2.15 9.56 39.50
N ILE A 97 -0.94 9.98 39.12
CA ILE A 97 -0.51 10.16 37.73
C ILE A 97 0.87 9.56 37.55
N THR A 98 1.05 8.81 36.47
CA THR A 98 2.34 8.25 36.05
C THR A 98 2.94 9.01 34.86
N GLU A 99 4.19 8.73 34.49
CA GLU A 99 4.86 9.35 33.32
C GLU A 99 4.02 9.20 32.05
N ASN A 100 3.46 8.00 31.87
CA ASN A 100 2.78 7.58 30.65
C ASN A 100 1.39 8.20 30.47
N SER A 101 0.83 8.77 31.54
CA SER A 101 -0.49 9.42 31.51
C SER A 101 -0.46 10.81 30.86
N TRP A 102 0.71 11.41 30.70
CA TRP A 102 0.86 12.79 30.25
C TRP A 102 0.77 12.95 28.74
N ASP A 103 0.03 13.97 28.29
CA ASP A 103 -0.07 14.39 26.90
C ASP A 103 -0.10 15.93 26.75
N TRP A 104 -0.03 16.39 25.50
CA TRP A 104 0.12 17.78 25.10
C TRP A 104 -0.96 18.19 24.11
N ARG A 105 -1.54 19.37 24.32
CA ARG A 105 -2.38 20.05 23.33
C ARG A 105 -2.16 21.54 23.35
N TYR A 106 -2.48 22.22 22.26
CA TYR A 106 -2.51 23.68 22.28
C TYR A 106 -3.50 24.19 23.32
N LEU A 107 -3.15 25.30 23.98
CA LEU A 107 -4.12 26.03 24.80
C LEU A 107 -5.26 26.60 23.93
N ASN A 108 -4.92 27.05 22.72
CA ASN A 108 -5.85 27.45 21.66
C ASN A 108 -5.31 27.02 20.30
N ALA A 109 -5.98 26.09 19.61
CA ALA A 109 -5.52 25.58 18.31
C ALA A 109 -5.46 26.66 17.20
N ASN A 110 -6.21 27.75 17.35
CA ASN A 110 -6.19 28.90 16.42
C ASN A 110 -5.04 29.89 16.72
N GLU A 111 -4.48 29.84 17.92
CA GLU A 111 -3.41 30.74 18.41
C GLU A 111 -2.28 29.88 18.98
N LYS A 112 -1.58 29.19 18.07
CA LYS A 112 -0.60 28.14 18.38
C LYS A 112 0.60 28.58 19.21
N ASP A 113 0.82 29.88 19.35
CA ASP A 113 1.91 30.53 20.10
C ASP A 113 1.48 31.09 21.47
N ASN A 114 0.18 31.10 21.77
CA ASN A 114 -0.33 31.69 23.02
C ASN A 114 -0.11 30.82 24.26
N GLY A 115 0.18 29.53 24.08
CA GLY A 115 0.41 28.63 25.21
C GLY A 115 0.14 27.17 24.89
N VAL A 116 0.42 26.35 25.89
CA VAL A 116 0.23 24.90 25.83
C VAL A 116 -0.50 24.38 27.06
N ASN A 117 -1.25 23.31 26.87
CA ASN A 117 -1.84 22.54 27.95
C ASN A 117 -1.11 21.18 28.02
N TYR A 118 -0.42 20.96 29.13
CA TYR A 118 0.20 19.68 29.47
C TYR A 118 -0.70 18.99 30.48
N PHE A 119 -1.30 17.87 30.12
CA PHE A 119 -2.39 17.28 30.90
C PHE A 119 -2.19 15.77 31.08
N ALA A 120 -2.80 15.21 32.11
CA ALA A 120 -2.81 13.78 32.33
C ALA A 120 -4.14 13.32 32.92
N ILE A 121 -4.57 12.14 32.50
CA ILE A 121 -5.77 11.46 33.00
C ILE A 121 -5.28 10.32 33.89
N GLY A 122 -5.69 10.32 35.15
CA GLY A 122 -5.22 9.34 36.14
C GLY A 122 -6.07 8.08 36.19
N GLU A 123 -5.42 6.93 36.31
CA GLU A 123 -6.13 5.66 36.45
C GLU A 123 -6.85 5.55 37.81
N PRO A 124 -8.10 5.05 37.82
CA PRO A 124 -8.89 4.96 39.04
C PRO A 124 -8.29 3.90 39.96
N PHE A 125 -8.21 4.22 41.24
CA PHE A 125 -7.86 3.25 42.27
C PHE A 125 -9.00 3.11 43.27
N LYS A 126 -9.05 1.93 43.88
CA LYS A 126 -10.08 1.58 44.84
C LYS A 126 -9.83 2.29 46.17
N ASN A 127 -10.71 3.21 46.57
CA ASN A 127 -10.61 3.92 47.85
C ASN A 127 -11.44 3.24 48.97
N ALA A 128 -12.48 2.49 48.60
CA ALA A 128 -13.36 1.73 49.49
C ALA A 128 -13.91 0.48 48.76
N PRO A 129 -14.56 -0.48 49.44
CA PRO A 129 -15.05 -1.72 48.82
C PRO A 129 -15.90 -1.54 47.55
N ASP A 130 -16.68 -0.45 47.48
CA ASP A 130 -17.64 -0.20 46.39
C ASP A 130 -17.43 1.19 45.78
N THR A 131 -16.20 1.71 45.84
CA THR A 131 -15.92 3.10 45.45
C THR A 131 -14.51 3.20 44.86
N TYR A 132 -14.43 3.84 43.70
CA TYR A 132 -13.19 4.19 43.02
C TYR A 132 -12.95 5.68 43.12
N PHE A 133 -11.70 6.10 43.02
CA PHE A 133 -11.33 7.50 42.91
C PHE A 133 -10.42 7.68 41.69
N SER A 134 -10.78 8.57 40.78
CA SER A 134 -9.92 9.02 39.67
C SER A 134 -9.51 10.48 39.86
N PHE A 135 -8.36 10.83 39.29
CA PHE A 135 -7.78 12.16 39.41
C PHE A 135 -7.17 12.58 38.08
N ASP A 136 -7.62 13.72 37.57
CA ASP A 136 -7.08 14.34 36.37
C ASP A 136 -6.29 15.60 36.73
N ILE A 137 -5.32 15.94 35.90
CA ILE A 137 -4.52 17.16 36.05
C ILE A 137 -4.35 17.87 34.71
N GLU A 138 -4.50 19.19 34.73
CA GLU A 138 -4.23 20.06 33.59
C GLU A 138 -3.26 21.17 33.97
N VAL A 139 -2.17 21.30 33.24
CA VAL A 139 -1.16 22.35 33.41
C VAL A 139 -1.25 23.31 32.24
N GLN A 140 -1.92 24.43 32.45
CA GLN A 140 -2.11 25.49 31.47
C GLN A 140 -0.99 26.53 31.60
N ALA A 141 -0.03 26.47 30.68
CA ALA A 141 1.09 27.41 30.59
C ALA A 141 0.84 28.42 29.47
N THR A 142 0.56 29.67 29.84
CA THR A 142 0.41 30.78 28.89
C THR A 142 1.78 31.39 28.58
N CYS A 143 2.04 31.75 27.31
CA CYS A 143 3.30 32.35 26.90
C CYS A 143 3.49 33.76 27.48
N ASP A 144 4.56 33.95 28.25
CA ASP A 144 5.06 35.26 28.66
C ASP A 144 6.60 35.27 28.67
N ARG A 145 7.20 35.71 27.55
CA ARG A 145 8.65 35.86 27.40
C ARG A 145 9.26 36.94 28.29
N SER A 146 8.44 37.80 28.90
CA SER A 146 8.91 38.87 29.78
C SER A 146 9.04 38.44 31.24
N SER A 147 8.51 37.27 31.59
CA SER A 147 8.59 36.71 32.93
C SER A 147 10.04 36.46 33.33
N THR A 148 10.48 37.09 34.42
CA THR A 148 11.79 36.86 35.04
C THR A 148 11.72 35.88 36.20
N GLU A 149 10.56 35.23 36.42
CA GLU A 149 10.35 34.36 37.58
C GLU A 149 11.21 33.08 37.50
N GLY A 150 11.74 32.74 36.32
CA GLY A 150 12.56 31.56 36.10
C GLY A 150 11.89 30.31 36.69
N PRO A 151 12.58 29.46 37.46
CA PRO A 151 11.98 28.27 38.05
C PRO A 151 10.95 28.57 39.16
N ASN A 152 10.81 29.81 39.63
CA ASN A 152 9.93 30.22 40.74
C ASN A 152 8.54 30.72 40.33
N VAL A 153 8.04 30.30 39.15
CA VAL A 153 6.74 30.72 38.62
C VAL A 153 5.61 30.60 39.64
N SER A 154 4.81 31.65 39.80
CA SER A 154 3.60 31.64 40.63
C SER A 154 2.48 30.82 39.95
N VAL A 155 1.99 29.78 40.64
CA VAL A 155 0.95 28.88 40.11
C VAL A 155 -0.39 29.15 40.79
N LYS A 156 -1.43 29.34 39.99
CA LYS A 156 -2.82 29.35 40.44
C LYS A 156 -3.40 27.95 40.32
N TYR A 157 -3.92 27.42 41.42
CA TYR A 157 -4.61 26.14 41.46
C TYR A 157 -6.13 26.33 41.41
N ILE A 158 -6.81 25.51 40.62
CA ILE A 158 -8.27 25.36 40.61
C ILE A 158 -8.53 23.88 40.80
N TYR A 159 -9.31 23.52 41.82
CA TYR A 159 -9.59 22.14 42.16
C TYR A 159 -11.10 21.93 42.14
N ASP A 160 -11.55 21.03 41.27
CA ASP A 160 -12.95 20.74 41.04
C ASP A 160 -13.22 19.26 41.32
N ASN A 161 -14.15 18.98 42.24
CA ASN A 161 -14.73 17.65 42.38
C ASN A 161 -15.79 17.50 41.29
N ILE A 162 -15.46 16.76 40.23
CA ILE A 162 -16.35 16.54 39.08
C ILE A 162 -17.55 15.69 39.53
N ASP A 163 -17.28 14.68 40.33
CA ASP A 163 -18.27 13.86 41.03
C ASP A 163 -17.73 13.50 42.43
N ASN A 164 -18.46 12.68 43.19
CA ASN A 164 -18.03 12.16 44.50
C ASN A 164 -16.68 11.41 44.44
N ASN A 165 -16.30 10.95 43.25
CA ASN A 165 -15.24 9.98 43.00
C ASN A 165 -14.27 10.40 41.87
N GLU A 166 -14.44 11.58 41.28
CA GLU A 166 -13.56 12.10 40.22
C GLU A 166 -13.17 13.54 40.57
N ALA A 167 -11.88 13.84 40.56
CA ALA A 167 -11.36 15.17 40.84
C ALA A 167 -10.45 15.66 39.71
N LEU A 168 -10.50 16.96 39.41
CA LEU A 168 -9.63 17.63 38.45
C LEU A 168 -8.86 18.75 39.13
N LEU A 169 -7.53 18.74 38.95
CA LEU A 169 -6.68 19.85 39.34
C LEU A 169 -6.18 20.61 38.11
N GLN A 170 -6.57 21.88 37.97
CA GLN A 170 -5.98 22.79 36.99
C GLN A 170 -4.90 23.66 37.63
N MET A 171 -3.69 23.58 37.10
CA MET A 171 -2.56 24.45 37.41
C MET A 171 -2.43 25.47 36.30
N LYS A 172 -2.49 26.76 36.63
CA LYS A 172 -2.38 27.86 35.66
C LYS A 172 -1.22 28.76 36.00
N PHE A 173 -0.36 29.02 35.02
CA PHE A 173 0.72 29.99 35.16
C PHE A 173 1.08 30.64 33.82
N SER A 174 1.74 31.80 33.90
CA SER A 174 2.22 32.57 32.75
C SER A 174 3.74 32.71 32.85
N SER A 175 4.48 32.20 31.87
CA SER A 175 5.95 32.20 31.89
C SER A 175 6.56 31.94 30.51
N GLU A 176 7.88 31.99 30.41
CA GLU A 176 8.60 31.62 29.18
C GLU A 176 8.37 30.15 28.78
N TYR A 177 8.04 29.26 29.73
CA TYR A 177 7.75 27.85 29.44
C TYR A 177 6.50 27.66 28.60
N GLY A 178 5.54 28.58 28.67
CA GLY A 178 4.37 28.59 27.80
C GLY A 178 4.67 29.05 26.38
N CYS A 179 5.87 29.52 26.08
CA CYS A 179 6.25 30.01 24.76
C CYS A 179 6.92 28.91 23.94
N ALA A 180 6.41 28.68 22.72
CA ALA A 180 7.02 27.72 21.80
C ALA A 180 8.27 28.27 21.12
N ASP A 181 9.22 27.36 20.86
CA ASP A 181 10.27 27.53 19.86
C ASP A 181 9.78 27.04 18.50
N ILE A 182 10.06 27.78 17.44
CA ILE A 182 9.69 27.37 16.09
C ILE A 182 10.73 26.38 15.56
N VAL A 183 10.28 25.16 15.25
CA VAL A 183 11.09 24.07 14.72
C VAL A 183 10.43 23.46 13.50
N THR A 184 11.12 22.55 12.80
CA THR A 184 10.50 21.80 11.70
C THR A 184 9.30 21.00 12.23
N PRO A 185 8.12 21.09 11.59
CA PRO A 185 7.00 20.23 11.94
C PRO A 185 7.40 18.76 11.87
N PRO A 186 6.95 17.92 12.80
CA PRO A 186 7.22 16.50 12.71
C PRO A 186 6.54 15.95 11.45
N THR A 187 7.18 14.96 10.81
CA THR A 187 6.55 14.21 9.73
C THR A 187 5.24 13.65 10.28
N PRO A 188 4.08 13.86 9.63
CA PRO A 188 2.84 13.27 10.08
C PRO A 188 3.10 11.78 10.32
N THR A 189 2.80 11.28 11.53
CA THR A 189 2.60 9.85 11.72
C THR A 189 1.67 9.41 10.58
N PRO A 190 1.95 8.31 9.84
CA PRO A 190 1.09 7.89 8.75
C PRO A 190 -0.37 7.94 9.22
N SER A 191 -1.09 8.93 8.71
CA SER A 191 -2.33 9.42 9.29
C SER A 191 -3.36 9.58 8.18
N PRO A 192 -4.63 9.28 8.48
CA PRO A 192 -5.12 8.80 9.77
C PRO A 192 -5.32 7.28 9.78
N PHE A 193 -4.65 6.59 10.70
CA PHE A 193 -4.98 5.23 11.10
C PHE A 193 -6.30 5.29 11.90
N LYS A 194 -7.41 4.86 11.28
CA LYS A 194 -8.77 4.89 11.85
C LYS A 194 -9.37 3.48 11.86
N PRO A 195 -8.95 2.60 12.78
CA PRO A 195 -9.65 1.34 12.97
C PRO A 195 -11.10 1.61 13.39
N ASN A 196 -12.04 0.71 13.05
CA ASN A 196 -13.37 0.76 13.65
C ASN A 196 -13.24 0.33 15.12
N CYS A 197 -13.59 1.22 16.03
CA CYS A 197 -13.47 1.05 17.47
C CYS A 197 -14.79 1.21 18.21
N ASP A 198 -15.85 1.35 17.43
CA ASP A 198 -17.21 1.43 17.92
C ASP A 198 -17.79 0.03 17.80
N TYR A 199 -18.39 -0.44 18.89
CA TYR A 199 -19.02 -1.74 18.93
C TYR A 199 -20.34 -1.63 19.67
N THR A 200 -21.41 -1.96 18.98
CA THR A 200 -22.76 -2.02 19.53
C THR A 200 -23.30 -3.43 19.36
N ASP A 201 -23.90 -3.98 20.40
CA ASP A 201 -24.52 -5.31 20.36
C ASP A 201 -25.74 -5.30 21.26
N ARG A 202 -26.91 -5.63 20.69
CA ARG A 202 -28.19 -5.60 21.39
C ARG A 202 -28.57 -7.02 21.82
N PHE A 203 -29.20 -7.17 22.98
CA PHE A 203 -29.72 -8.47 23.37
C PHE A 203 -30.87 -8.90 22.45
N ASP A 204 -30.76 -10.09 21.87
CA ASP A 204 -31.78 -10.72 21.01
C ASP A 204 -33.23 -10.64 21.52
N ASN A 205 -33.41 -10.71 22.84
CA ASN A 205 -34.74 -10.71 23.47
C ASN A 205 -35.17 -9.32 23.99
N MET A 206 -34.25 -8.34 24.04
CA MET A 206 -34.46 -6.97 24.54
C MET A 206 -33.61 -6.03 23.69
N THR A 207 -34.09 -5.70 22.50
CA THR A 207 -33.32 -4.92 21.51
C THR A 207 -33.01 -3.50 21.99
N ASP A 208 -33.72 -2.96 22.97
CA ASP A 208 -33.45 -1.66 23.60
C ASP A 208 -32.30 -1.70 24.61
N PHE A 209 -31.72 -2.86 24.89
CA PHE A 209 -30.68 -3.05 25.89
C PHE A 209 -29.50 -3.82 25.30
N GLY A 210 -28.28 -3.43 25.63
CA GLY A 210 -27.09 -4.05 25.04
C GLY A 210 -25.80 -3.41 25.52
N VAL A 211 -24.69 -3.73 24.86
CA VAL A 211 -23.38 -3.11 25.10
C VAL A 211 -23.11 -2.16 23.95
N ASP A 212 -22.74 -0.93 24.29
CA ASP A 212 -22.36 0.11 23.34
C ASP A 212 -21.06 0.73 23.86
N ILE A 213 -19.96 0.45 23.16
CA ILE A 213 -18.61 0.79 23.57
C ILE A 213 -17.86 1.53 22.45
N HIS A 214 -17.32 2.69 22.82
CA HIS A 214 -16.41 3.48 22.00
C HIS A 214 -15.00 3.33 22.55
N LEU A 215 -14.19 2.43 21.99
CA LEU A 215 -12.85 2.15 22.49
C LEU A 215 -11.88 3.34 22.33
N THR A 216 -12.14 4.25 21.39
CA THR A 216 -11.37 5.49 21.23
C THR A 216 -11.39 6.34 22.49
N ASP A 217 -12.52 6.37 23.20
CA ASP A 217 -12.67 7.13 24.45
C ASP A 217 -11.87 6.52 25.61
N MET A 218 -11.36 5.30 25.43
CA MET A 218 -10.61 4.54 26.43
C MET A 218 -9.11 4.48 26.14
N ASN A 219 -8.63 5.19 25.10
CA ASN A 219 -7.21 5.34 24.84
C ASN A 219 -6.52 6.11 25.99
N GLY A 220 -5.34 5.65 26.39
CA GLY A 220 -4.61 6.19 27.55
C GLY A 220 -3.40 7.02 27.13
N GLY A 221 -3.53 8.34 27.07
CA GLY A 221 -2.42 9.22 26.68
C GLY A 221 -1.74 8.79 25.37
N PRO A 222 -0.47 9.16 25.14
CA PRO A 222 0.27 8.74 23.94
C PRO A 222 0.90 7.34 24.02
N TRP A 223 1.05 6.81 25.23
CA TRP A 223 1.77 5.55 25.51
C TRP A 223 0.86 4.45 26.03
N GLY A 224 -0.45 4.60 25.86
CA GLY A 224 -1.44 3.64 26.31
C GLY A 224 -1.68 3.67 27.80
N VAL A 225 -2.73 2.94 28.17
CA VAL A 225 -3.07 2.64 29.55
C VAL A 225 -2.03 1.66 30.09
N ARG A 226 -1.40 2.02 31.22
CA ARG A 226 -0.43 1.19 31.93
C ARG A 226 -1.15 0.26 32.89
N SER A 227 -0.89 -1.04 32.81
CA SER A 227 -1.42 -2.01 33.76
C SER A 227 -0.75 -1.93 35.13
N VAL A 228 -1.35 -2.59 36.12
CA VAL A 228 -0.64 -3.02 37.33
C VAL A 228 0.45 -4.05 36.99
N ASN A 229 1.34 -4.37 37.92
CA ASN A 229 2.31 -5.46 37.72
C ASN A 229 1.57 -6.79 37.52
N LEU A 230 1.83 -7.40 36.37
CA LEU A 230 1.21 -8.64 35.92
C LEU A 230 2.08 -9.84 36.27
N SER A 231 1.42 -10.93 36.67
CA SER A 231 1.99 -12.26 36.88
C SER A 231 1.69 -13.14 35.67
N LEU A 232 2.74 -13.60 34.99
CA LEU A 232 2.65 -14.57 33.90
C LEU A 232 2.77 -15.99 34.50
N GLY A 233 1.64 -16.59 34.86
CA GLY A 233 1.57 -17.92 35.50
C GLY A 233 2.04 -17.94 36.96
N ALA A 234 2.41 -19.12 37.48
CA ALA A 234 2.77 -19.34 38.90
C ALA A 234 4.12 -18.70 39.34
N GLY A 235 4.71 -17.81 38.55
CA GLY A 235 5.98 -17.14 38.77
C GLY A 235 5.85 -15.66 39.18
N LYS A 236 6.97 -15.01 39.51
CA LYS A 236 7.05 -13.63 40.02
C LYS A 236 6.38 -12.58 39.11
N SER A 237 5.81 -11.56 39.75
CA SER A 237 5.02 -10.44 39.21
C SER A 237 5.89 -9.25 38.76
N ASP A 238 6.51 -9.35 37.59
CA ASP A 238 7.56 -8.39 37.19
C ASP A 238 7.36 -7.81 35.76
N THR A 239 6.16 -7.95 35.18
CA THR A 239 5.84 -7.42 33.84
C THR A 239 4.74 -6.38 33.87
N ILE A 240 4.82 -5.39 33.00
CA ILE A 240 3.84 -4.31 32.83
C ILE A 240 3.33 -4.35 31.41
N LEU A 241 2.03 -4.13 31.20
CA LEU A 241 1.41 -4.01 29.89
C LEU A 241 1.06 -2.55 29.64
N PHE A 242 1.43 -2.04 28.46
CA PHE A 242 0.94 -0.77 27.93
C PHE A 242 -0.03 -1.07 26.80
N TYR A 243 -1.24 -0.51 26.87
CA TYR A 243 -2.35 -0.88 26.01
C TYR A 243 -3.10 0.33 25.43
N GLN A 244 -3.23 0.38 24.11
CA GLN A 244 -4.07 1.33 23.37
C GLN A 244 -5.16 0.54 22.64
N PRO A 245 -6.42 0.60 23.10
CA PRO A 245 -7.48 -0.22 22.51
C PRO A 245 -7.81 0.16 21.06
N CYS A 246 -7.73 1.44 20.71
CA CYS A 246 -8.11 1.98 19.41
C CYS A 246 -6.95 2.74 18.71
N GLU A 247 -5.73 2.56 19.17
CA GLU A 247 -4.57 3.25 18.59
C GLU A 247 -3.34 2.35 18.58
N ARG A 248 -2.26 2.88 18.02
CA ARG A 248 -0.93 2.28 18.08
C ARG A 248 -0.02 3.27 18.78
N MET A 249 0.75 2.80 19.74
CA MET A 249 1.75 3.59 20.45
C MET A 249 3.16 3.21 20.02
N GLU A 250 4.08 4.17 20.09
CA GLU A 250 5.51 3.89 19.94
C GLU A 250 6.05 3.12 21.15
N CYS A 251 7.34 2.80 21.16
CA CYS A 251 7.97 2.15 22.30
C CYS A 251 7.82 3.00 23.59
N PRO A 252 7.28 2.45 24.69
CA PRO A 252 7.09 3.20 25.93
C PRO A 252 8.39 3.86 26.42
N PRO A 253 8.34 5.11 26.93
CA PRO A 253 9.52 5.83 27.42
C PRO A 253 10.29 5.04 28.48
N GLY A 254 11.62 5.11 28.41
CA GLY A 254 12.50 4.37 29.31
C GLY A 254 12.69 2.89 28.96
N TYR A 255 11.91 2.34 28.03
CA TYR A 255 12.05 0.96 27.56
C TYR A 255 12.75 0.84 26.19
N ARG A 256 13.24 -0.36 25.89
CA ARG A 256 13.88 -0.77 24.65
C ARG A 256 12.99 -1.79 23.96
N CYS A 257 12.48 -1.45 22.79
CA CYS A 257 11.65 -2.34 21.98
C CYS A 257 12.47 -2.99 20.85
N GLY A 258 11.89 -3.99 20.20
CA GLY A 258 12.47 -4.68 19.04
C GLY A 258 12.51 -3.80 17.78
N SER A 259 12.50 -4.43 16.60
CA SER A 259 12.46 -3.72 15.30
C SER A 259 11.12 -3.04 15.00
N GLU A 260 10.07 -3.39 15.74
CA GLU A 260 8.74 -2.80 15.59
C GLU A 260 8.73 -1.35 16.06
N LYS A 261 8.22 -0.46 15.21
CA LYS A 261 8.06 0.95 15.56
C LYS A 261 6.82 1.22 16.40
N TYR A 262 5.75 0.44 16.20
CA TYR A 262 4.44 0.66 16.78
C TYR A 262 3.82 -0.64 17.30
N SER A 263 3.08 -0.58 18.40
CA SER A 263 2.24 -1.66 18.91
C SER A 263 0.95 -1.13 19.52
N SER A 264 -0.11 -1.94 19.57
CA SER A 264 -1.29 -1.63 20.38
C SER A 264 -1.17 -2.20 21.79
N ALA A 265 -0.26 -3.16 21.99
CA ALA A 265 -0.03 -3.81 23.28
C ALA A 265 1.45 -4.19 23.46
N TRP A 266 2.17 -3.41 24.28
CA TRP A 266 3.55 -3.68 24.68
C TRP A 266 3.61 -4.40 26.02
N LEU A 267 4.20 -5.59 26.05
CA LEU A 267 4.52 -6.29 27.29
C LEU A 267 5.98 -6.01 27.68
N CYS A 268 6.19 -5.33 28.79
CA CYS A 268 7.47 -4.81 29.24
C CYS A 268 7.97 -5.50 30.52
N ASN A 269 9.28 -5.73 30.63
CA ASN A 269 9.93 -6.30 31.81
C ASN A 269 10.68 -5.22 32.60
N ASP A 270 10.32 -5.07 33.88
CA ASP A 270 10.81 -3.96 34.71
C ASP A 270 12.09 -4.26 35.50
N GLN A 271 12.49 -5.55 35.65
CA GLN A 271 13.54 -5.90 36.62
C GLN A 271 14.98 -5.91 36.10
N ASN A 272 15.24 -6.11 34.81
CA ASN A 272 16.64 -6.36 34.37
C ASN A 272 17.09 -5.69 33.07
N GLN A 273 16.20 -5.31 32.16
CA GLN A 273 16.60 -4.80 30.85
C GLN A 273 15.78 -3.63 30.32
N HIS A 274 14.69 -3.24 31.00
CA HIS A 274 13.68 -2.31 30.49
C HIS A 274 13.37 -2.63 29.02
N THR A 275 13.02 -3.89 28.73
CA THR A 275 12.71 -4.33 27.36
C THR A 275 11.23 -4.55 27.21
N CYS A 276 10.68 -4.20 26.05
CA CYS A 276 9.29 -4.49 25.68
C CYS A 276 9.22 -5.34 24.42
N GLU A 277 8.20 -6.20 24.38
CA GLU A 277 7.84 -6.99 23.21
C GLU A 277 6.41 -6.64 22.77
N SER A 278 6.19 -6.50 21.47
CA SER A 278 4.85 -6.33 20.91
C SER A 278 4.10 -7.66 20.97
N TYR A 279 2.86 -7.63 21.46
CA TYR A 279 1.98 -8.81 21.45
C TYR A 279 0.77 -8.67 20.52
N GLY A 280 0.53 -7.48 19.98
CA GLY A 280 -0.54 -7.27 19.02
C GLY A 280 -0.57 -5.85 18.48
N ILE A 281 -0.95 -5.73 17.22
CA ILE A 281 -1.15 -4.45 16.54
C ILE A 281 -2.58 -4.47 16.00
N ILE A 282 -3.36 -3.43 16.30
CA ILE A 282 -4.69 -3.28 15.70
C ILE A 282 -4.55 -3.12 14.18
N ASP A 283 -5.26 -3.96 13.43
CA ASP A 283 -5.20 -3.95 11.97
C ASP A 283 -5.99 -2.74 11.44
N GLY A 284 -5.45 -2.08 10.41
CA GLY A 284 -6.14 -1.00 9.70
C GLY A 284 -6.99 -1.49 8.54
N ASN A 285 -6.88 -2.78 8.18
CA ASN A 285 -7.52 -3.36 6.99
C ASN A 285 -9.02 -3.65 7.17
N GLY A 286 -9.68 -2.95 8.09
CA GLY A 286 -11.11 -3.02 8.26
C GLY A 286 -11.67 -4.39 8.67
N LYS A 287 -10.98 -5.09 9.59
CA LYS A 287 -11.56 -6.28 10.25
C LYS A 287 -11.96 -5.89 11.67
N SER A 288 -13.15 -6.34 12.11
CA SER A 288 -13.50 -6.23 13.51
C SER A 288 -12.51 -7.05 14.35
N PHE A 289 -12.12 -6.48 15.49
CA PHE A 289 -11.27 -7.14 16.50
C PHE A 289 -12.01 -7.32 17.82
N ILE A 290 -13.31 -7.02 17.83
CA ILE A 290 -14.20 -6.99 18.98
C ILE A 290 -15.27 -8.06 18.73
N GLU A 291 -15.38 -9.01 19.65
CA GLU A 291 -16.37 -10.08 19.58
C GLU A 291 -17.01 -10.30 20.96
N PRO A 292 -18.24 -10.81 21.06
CA PRO A 292 -18.80 -11.27 22.32
C PRO A 292 -17.92 -12.36 22.95
N ALA A 293 -17.70 -12.29 24.27
CA ALA A 293 -17.08 -13.39 24.99
C ALA A 293 -18.11 -14.50 25.20
N PHE A 294 -17.81 -15.74 24.76
CA PHE A 294 -18.70 -16.91 24.90
C PHE A 294 -20.03 -16.77 24.12
N ASN A 295 -21.08 -17.49 24.54
CA ASN A 295 -22.39 -17.53 23.87
C ASN A 295 -23.32 -16.36 24.27
N ASP A 296 -22.89 -15.45 25.17
CA ASP A 296 -23.74 -14.40 25.75
C ASP A 296 -22.93 -13.11 25.99
N LEU A 297 -23.47 -11.97 25.54
CA LEU A 297 -22.92 -10.64 25.74
C LEU A 297 -22.68 -10.29 27.23
N LEU A 298 -23.41 -10.91 28.16
CA LEU A 298 -23.20 -10.74 29.60
C LEU A 298 -21.87 -11.28 30.14
N ASP A 299 -21.22 -12.19 29.41
CA ASP A 299 -19.93 -12.75 29.81
C ASP A 299 -18.75 -11.80 29.50
N GLY A 300 -18.98 -10.78 28.67
CA GLY A 300 -18.05 -9.72 28.30
C GLY A 300 -17.77 -9.65 26.80
N LEU A 301 -16.68 -8.97 26.43
CA LEU A 301 -16.17 -8.86 25.07
C LEU A 301 -14.74 -9.40 24.99
N ASN A 302 -14.37 -9.99 23.87
CA ASN A 302 -13.01 -10.34 23.50
C ASN A 302 -12.46 -9.28 22.55
N LEU A 303 -11.39 -8.59 22.95
CA LEU A 303 -10.64 -7.68 22.08
C LEU A 303 -9.34 -8.37 21.67
N THR A 304 -9.23 -8.81 20.41
CA THR A 304 -8.11 -9.63 19.94
C THR A 304 -7.18 -8.88 19.00
N TYR A 305 -5.92 -8.75 19.38
CA TYR A 305 -4.88 -8.10 18.60
C TYR A 305 -3.84 -9.13 18.18
N ALA A 306 -3.56 -9.24 16.89
CA ALA A 306 -2.59 -10.18 16.34
C ALA A 306 -1.29 -9.47 15.93
N HIS A 307 -0.17 -10.18 16.03
CA HIS A 307 1.13 -9.75 15.53
C HIS A 307 1.45 -10.51 14.24
N GLY A 308 1.33 -9.85 13.10
CA GLY A 308 1.32 -10.49 11.77
C GLY A 308 2.55 -11.35 11.44
N GLU A 309 3.74 -11.02 11.95
CA GLU A 309 4.99 -11.70 11.59
C GLU A 309 5.41 -12.82 12.55
N GLU A 310 4.98 -12.78 13.81
CA GLU A 310 5.53 -13.64 14.88
C GLU A 310 4.54 -14.65 15.48
N ASN A 311 3.33 -14.75 14.91
CA ASN A 311 2.26 -15.61 15.45
C ASN A 311 2.02 -15.36 16.96
N LYS A 312 2.20 -14.11 17.41
CA LYS A 312 1.85 -13.63 18.75
C LYS A 312 0.49 -12.98 18.69
N SER A 313 -0.25 -13.08 19.78
CA SER A 313 -1.54 -12.39 19.93
C SER A 313 -1.78 -12.04 21.40
N ILE A 314 -2.67 -11.09 21.60
CA ILE A 314 -3.23 -10.77 22.91
C ILE A 314 -4.74 -10.64 22.78
N THR A 315 -5.46 -11.29 23.69
CA THR A 315 -6.90 -11.19 23.85
C THR A 315 -7.20 -10.53 25.19
N PHE A 316 -7.90 -9.40 25.16
CA PHE A 316 -8.46 -8.78 26.36
C PHE A 316 -9.88 -9.29 26.55
N LEU A 317 -10.11 -9.99 27.66
CA LEU A 317 -11.45 -10.38 28.07
C LEU A 317 -12.03 -9.25 28.93
N LEU A 318 -12.79 -8.36 28.27
CA LEU A 318 -13.36 -7.15 28.82
C LEU A 318 -14.73 -7.43 29.46
N LYS A 319 -14.82 -7.29 30.79
CA LYS A 319 -16.05 -7.52 31.56
C LYS A 319 -16.62 -6.22 32.12
N CYS A 320 -17.94 -6.20 32.31
CA CYS A 320 -18.62 -5.09 32.98
C CYS A 320 -18.17 -4.94 34.44
N ASP A 321 -17.90 -3.71 34.85
CA ASP A 321 -17.82 -3.29 36.26
C ASP A 321 -18.58 -1.97 36.45
N ASN A 322 -19.81 -2.06 36.94
CA ASN A 322 -20.74 -0.93 37.01
C ASN A 322 -20.40 0.12 38.08
N ILE A 323 -19.45 -0.16 38.98
CA ILE A 323 -18.94 0.79 39.96
C ILE A 323 -17.67 1.50 39.47
N MET A 324 -17.09 1.03 38.36
CA MET A 324 -15.91 1.63 37.75
C MET A 324 -16.30 2.89 36.96
N PRO A 325 -15.54 4.00 37.08
CA PRO A 325 -15.75 5.16 36.22
C PRO A 325 -15.62 4.79 34.74
N LYS A 326 -16.43 5.42 33.88
CA LYS A 326 -16.32 5.23 32.43
C LYS A 326 -14.92 5.65 31.94
N ASN A 327 -14.49 5.06 30.84
CA ASN A 327 -13.25 5.33 30.10
C ASN A 327 -11.96 4.87 30.77
N HIS A 328 -12.04 3.89 31.67
CA HIS A 328 -10.88 3.32 32.34
C HIS A 328 -10.89 1.79 32.28
N PHE A 329 -9.70 1.19 32.45
CA PHE A 329 -9.55 -0.26 32.55
C PHE A 329 -9.03 -0.70 33.92
N LEU A 330 -9.63 -1.73 34.48
CA LEU A 330 -9.13 -2.43 35.66
C LEU A 330 -8.51 -3.75 35.22
N PHE A 331 -7.17 -3.80 35.20
CA PHE A 331 -6.42 -5.00 34.84
C PHE A 331 -6.40 -6.00 35.98
N ASN A 332 -6.72 -7.26 35.68
CA ASN A 332 -6.45 -8.36 36.57
C ASN A 332 -4.92 -8.60 36.61
N PRO A 333 -4.29 -8.66 37.80
CA PRO A 333 -2.86 -8.92 37.90
C PRO A 333 -2.45 -10.32 37.41
N GLN A 334 -3.38 -11.27 37.27
CA GLN A 334 -3.08 -12.60 36.73
C GLN A 334 -3.34 -12.64 35.22
N VAL A 335 -2.29 -12.95 34.45
CA VAL A 335 -2.36 -13.11 33.00
C VAL A 335 -2.17 -14.58 32.65
N GLU A 336 -3.07 -15.09 31.81
CA GLU A 336 -2.95 -16.44 31.27
C GLU A 336 -2.11 -16.40 29.99
N LYS A 337 -1.06 -17.22 29.92
CA LYS A 337 -0.22 -17.34 28.73
C LYS A 337 -0.42 -18.72 28.10
N ASN A 338 -1.09 -18.74 26.96
CA ASN A 338 -1.41 -19.94 26.19
C ASN A 338 -0.51 -20.00 24.94
N GLY A 339 0.72 -20.46 25.12
CA GLY A 339 1.74 -20.41 24.06
C GLY A 339 2.16 -18.97 23.75
N ASN A 340 1.88 -18.52 22.52
CA ASN A 340 2.14 -17.15 22.06
C ASN A 340 0.92 -16.22 22.18
N ASN A 341 -0.21 -16.71 22.71
CA ASN A 341 -1.37 -15.89 23.01
C ASN A 341 -1.37 -15.48 24.50
N LEU A 342 -1.56 -14.20 24.78
CA LEU A 342 -1.81 -13.68 26.12
C LEU A 342 -3.30 -13.42 26.30
N VAL A 343 -3.88 -13.92 27.39
CA VAL A 343 -5.25 -13.62 27.76
C VAL A 343 -5.24 -12.76 29.02
N VAL A 344 -5.68 -11.51 28.88
CA VAL A 344 -5.70 -10.52 29.95
C VAL A 344 -7.15 -10.23 30.33
N ASN A 345 -7.51 -10.49 31.58
CA ASN A 345 -8.82 -10.13 32.09
C ASN A 345 -8.83 -8.65 32.46
N VAL A 346 -9.72 -7.88 31.84
CA VAL A 346 -9.91 -6.45 32.14
C VAL A 346 -11.36 -6.17 32.47
N ARG A 347 -11.60 -5.12 33.27
CA ARG A 347 -12.96 -4.64 33.52
C ARG A 347 -13.09 -3.17 33.20
N ALA A 348 -14.28 -2.75 32.76
CA ALA A 348 -14.59 -1.35 32.54
C ALA A 348 -16.08 -1.08 32.78
N GLY A 349 -16.41 0.19 33.08
CA GLY A 349 -17.81 0.63 33.11
C GLY A 349 -18.46 0.69 31.73
N ASN A 350 -17.68 0.86 30.66
CA ASN A 350 -18.17 1.01 29.28
C ASN A 350 -18.71 -0.30 28.69
N SER A 351 -18.20 -1.45 29.15
CA SER A 351 -18.70 -2.76 28.72
C SER A 351 -19.93 -3.22 29.50
N CYS A 352 -20.48 -2.36 30.35
CA CYS A 352 -21.71 -2.66 31.06
C CYS A 352 -22.93 -2.50 30.17
N PRO A 353 -23.85 -3.47 30.19
CA PRO A 353 -25.11 -3.32 29.49
C PRO A 353 -25.87 -2.05 29.89
N GLN A 354 -26.32 -1.30 28.89
CA GLN A 354 -27.07 -0.08 29.04
C GLN A 354 -28.24 -0.04 28.04
N VAL A 355 -29.16 0.91 28.24
CA VAL A 355 -30.23 1.15 27.28
C VAL A 355 -29.61 1.83 26.06
N ILE A 356 -29.73 1.20 24.90
CA ILE A 356 -29.25 1.74 23.63
C ILE A 356 -30.47 2.37 22.94
N PRO A 357 -30.52 3.71 22.82
CA PRO A 357 -31.65 4.36 22.17
C PRO A 357 -31.78 3.88 20.72
N ASP A 358 -32.99 3.84 20.19
CA ASP A 358 -33.17 3.68 18.75
C ASP A 358 -32.42 4.84 18.05
N PRO A 359 -31.68 4.58 16.97
CA PRO A 359 -31.03 5.63 16.21
C PRO A 359 -32.09 6.66 15.82
N THR A 360 -31.80 7.94 16.04
CA THR A 360 -32.73 8.98 15.61
C THR A 360 -32.71 8.98 14.08
N PRO A 361 -33.85 8.75 13.40
CA PRO A 361 -33.85 8.70 11.95
C PRO A 361 -33.26 9.99 11.38
N GLN A 362 -32.47 9.85 10.32
CA GLN A 362 -31.95 10.97 9.54
C GLN A 362 -33.10 11.92 9.18
N PRO A 363 -32.86 13.23 9.00
CA PRO A 363 -33.93 14.16 8.59
C PRO A 363 -34.69 13.61 7.37
N ASP A 364 -36.03 13.54 7.43
CA ASP A 364 -36.92 12.94 6.40
C ASP A 364 -36.55 13.30 4.94
N SER A 365 -35.92 14.46 4.71
CA SER A 365 -35.48 14.91 3.40
C SER A 365 -34.47 13.98 2.70
N HIS A 366 -33.75 13.11 3.43
CA HIS A 366 -32.73 12.24 2.84
C HIS A 366 -33.27 10.93 2.27
N CYS A 367 -34.54 10.60 2.54
CA CYS A 367 -35.20 9.37 2.09
C CYS A 367 -36.29 9.59 1.06
N VAL A 368 -36.45 10.83 0.59
CA VAL A 368 -37.41 11.19 -0.44
C VAL A 368 -36.70 11.61 -1.72
N PHE A 369 -36.92 10.86 -2.79
CA PHE A 369 -36.55 11.23 -4.14
C PHE A 369 -37.76 11.77 -4.89
N ASN A 370 -37.66 13.02 -5.36
CA ASN A 370 -38.69 13.66 -6.20
C ASN A 370 -38.02 14.45 -7.31
N ARG A 371 -37.88 13.84 -8.49
CA ARG A 371 -37.24 14.45 -9.66
C ARG A 371 -38.04 14.20 -10.92
N THR A 372 -38.06 15.21 -11.79
CA THR A 372 -38.67 15.14 -13.13
C THR A 372 -37.58 15.10 -14.19
N GLN A 373 -37.66 14.11 -15.09
CA GLN A 373 -36.86 14.09 -16.30
C GLN A 373 -37.63 14.88 -17.38
N SER A 374 -37.03 15.97 -17.85
CA SER A 374 -37.71 16.99 -18.67
C SER A 374 -38.13 16.50 -20.05
N GLU A 375 -37.40 15.56 -20.63
CA GLU A 375 -37.60 15.09 -21.99
C GLU A 375 -38.64 13.98 -22.11
N GLN A 376 -38.66 13.04 -21.16
CA GLN A 376 -39.74 12.05 -21.01
C GLN A 376 -40.97 12.67 -20.32
N LYS A 377 -40.85 13.88 -19.77
CA LYS A 377 -41.89 14.59 -18.99
C LYS A 377 -42.46 13.70 -17.88
N SER A 378 -41.58 12.91 -17.28
CA SER A 378 -41.91 11.88 -16.31
C SER A 378 -41.22 12.20 -14.99
N THR A 379 -41.99 12.12 -13.91
CA THR A 379 -41.52 12.36 -12.54
C THR A 379 -41.54 11.05 -11.79
N VAL A 380 -40.44 10.72 -11.11
CA VAL A 380 -40.42 9.62 -10.14
C VAL A 380 -40.49 10.23 -8.75
N PHE A 381 -41.46 9.76 -7.96
CA PHE A 381 -41.60 10.10 -6.55
C PHE A 381 -41.44 8.81 -5.75
N LEU A 382 -40.29 8.67 -5.10
CA LEU A 382 -39.95 7.53 -4.26
C LEU A 382 -39.71 8.04 -2.84
N ASN A 383 -40.55 7.61 -1.90
CA ASN A 383 -40.37 7.86 -0.48
C ASN A 383 -39.99 6.53 0.18
N LEU A 384 -38.71 6.36 0.50
CA LEU A 384 -38.18 5.12 1.08
C LEU A 384 -38.86 4.81 2.43
N THR A 385 -39.17 5.83 3.24
CA THR A 385 -39.88 5.65 4.52
C THR A 385 -41.26 5.00 4.37
N ALA A 386 -41.92 5.22 3.23
CA ALA A 386 -43.21 4.58 2.97
C ALA A 386 -43.08 3.08 2.67
N HIS A 387 -41.86 2.60 2.38
CA HIS A 387 -41.54 1.22 2.09
C HIS A 387 -40.94 0.47 3.28
N ASP A 388 -40.69 1.14 4.39
CA ASP A 388 -40.17 0.48 5.58
C ASP A 388 -41.22 -0.43 6.22
N LYS A 389 -40.79 -1.54 6.82
CA LYS A 389 -41.67 -2.47 7.53
C LYS A 389 -42.02 -2.00 8.93
N ALA A 390 -41.18 -1.15 9.53
CA ALA A 390 -41.29 -0.68 10.91
C ALA A 390 -41.37 -1.83 11.94
N ASP A 391 -40.82 -3.00 11.59
CA ASP A 391 -40.75 -4.18 12.45
C ASP A 391 -39.31 -4.49 12.90
N GLN A 392 -38.36 -3.60 12.58
CA GLN A 392 -36.93 -3.71 12.83
C GLN A 392 -36.27 -4.95 12.20
N LYS A 393 -36.94 -5.64 11.27
CA LYS A 393 -36.38 -6.77 10.50
C LYS A 393 -36.22 -6.43 9.03
N GLY A 394 -37.04 -5.52 8.54
CA GLY A 394 -37.08 -5.14 7.14
C GLY A 394 -37.55 -6.27 6.22
N TRP A 395 -37.23 -6.11 4.94
CA TRP A 395 -37.51 -7.07 3.90
C TRP A 395 -36.43 -8.13 3.85
N ILE A 396 -36.83 -9.40 3.76
CA ILE A 396 -35.92 -10.54 3.79
C ILE A 396 -36.05 -11.34 2.49
N SER A 397 -34.91 -11.74 1.91
CA SER A 397 -34.88 -12.63 0.74
C SER A 397 -33.71 -13.61 0.81
N ASP A 398 -33.90 -14.82 0.29
CA ASP A 398 -32.81 -15.76 0.06
C ASP A 398 -32.07 -15.36 -1.23
N VAL A 399 -30.76 -15.15 -1.15
CA VAL A 399 -29.96 -14.63 -2.26
C VAL A 399 -28.74 -15.50 -2.57
N THR A 400 -28.29 -15.44 -3.82
CA THR A 400 -27.04 -16.06 -4.29
C THR A 400 -26.09 -15.00 -4.83
N TRP A 401 -24.79 -15.12 -4.54
CA TRP A 401 -23.74 -14.28 -5.11
C TRP A 401 -22.45 -15.08 -5.38
N TYR A 402 -21.48 -14.44 -6.05
CA TYR A 402 -20.20 -15.05 -6.38
C TYR A 402 -19.05 -14.27 -5.75
N ASN A 403 -18.35 -14.86 -4.79
CA ASN A 403 -17.12 -14.33 -4.19
C ASN A 403 -16.14 -15.49 -4.01
N SER A 404 -15.15 -15.60 -4.90
CA SER A 404 -14.23 -16.76 -5.01
C SER A 404 -14.92 -18.14 -5.18
N GLY A 405 -16.23 -18.13 -5.42
CA GLY A 405 -17.11 -19.29 -5.45
C GLY A 405 -18.57 -18.87 -5.31
N LYS A 406 -19.51 -19.78 -5.60
CA LYS A 406 -20.94 -19.54 -5.40
C LYS A 406 -21.26 -19.59 -3.90
N LYS A 407 -21.83 -18.51 -3.37
CA LYS A 407 -22.33 -18.39 -1.99
C LYS A 407 -23.84 -18.21 -1.97
N THR A 408 -24.47 -18.58 -0.86
CA THR A 408 -25.92 -18.45 -0.63
C THR A 408 -26.15 -17.93 0.77
N GLY A 409 -27.21 -17.15 0.97
CA GLY A 409 -27.47 -16.50 2.25
C GLY A 409 -28.78 -15.73 2.25
N LYS A 410 -28.91 -14.81 3.20
CA LYS A 410 -30.10 -13.94 3.36
C LYS A 410 -29.71 -12.48 3.22
N LEU A 411 -30.51 -11.73 2.48
CA LEU A 411 -30.44 -10.28 2.39
C LEU A 411 -31.57 -9.69 3.25
N TYR A 412 -31.22 -8.83 4.19
CA TYR A 412 -32.13 -8.00 4.97
C TYR A 412 -32.02 -6.55 4.46
N TYR A 413 -33.16 -5.90 4.25
CA TYR A 413 -33.20 -4.54 3.71
C TYR A 413 -34.34 -3.73 4.32
N GLU A 414 -33.99 -2.65 5.00
CA GLU A 414 -34.90 -1.63 5.51
C GLU A 414 -34.49 -0.27 4.89
N PRO A 415 -35.22 0.22 3.87
CA PRO A 415 -34.77 1.33 3.02
C PRO A 415 -34.41 2.65 3.71
N CYS A 416 -35.14 3.07 4.74
CA CYS A 416 -34.93 4.33 5.46
C CYS A 416 -35.12 4.18 6.97
N ASP A 417 -35.09 2.95 7.48
CA ASP A 417 -35.17 2.66 8.90
C ASP A 417 -34.11 1.62 9.24
N ASN A 418 -33.88 1.36 10.51
CA ASN A 418 -32.89 0.37 10.92
C ASN A 418 -33.48 -1.05 10.94
N ALA A 419 -32.73 -2.00 10.39
CA ALA A 419 -32.88 -3.41 10.74
C ALA A 419 -31.95 -3.71 11.92
N VAL A 420 -32.48 -4.41 12.92
CA VAL A 420 -31.69 -4.95 14.03
C VAL A 420 -30.92 -6.17 13.52
N CYS A 421 -29.74 -6.42 14.07
CA CYS A 421 -28.98 -7.62 13.77
C CYS A 421 -29.88 -8.86 13.87
N PRO A 422 -29.93 -9.74 12.85
CA PRO A 422 -30.79 -10.92 12.90
C PRO A 422 -30.48 -11.76 14.14
N ARG A 423 -31.53 -12.27 14.78
CA ARG A 423 -31.40 -13.09 16.00
C ARG A 423 -30.37 -14.21 15.84
N ASP A 424 -29.54 -14.39 16.86
CA ASP A 424 -28.45 -15.38 16.90
C ASP A 424 -27.34 -15.16 15.84
N ALA A 425 -27.36 -14.04 15.10
CA ALA A 425 -26.33 -13.70 14.13
C ALA A 425 -25.18 -12.92 14.77
N PHE A 426 -24.01 -13.01 14.15
CA PHE A 426 -22.88 -12.13 14.45
C PHE A 426 -22.86 -10.99 13.42
N CYS A 427 -22.99 -9.74 13.89
CA CYS A 427 -23.04 -8.55 13.02
C CYS A 427 -21.81 -7.63 13.19
N GLU A 428 -20.69 -8.13 13.68
CA GLU A 428 -19.43 -7.37 13.87
C GLU A 428 -19.52 -6.09 14.75
N GLY A 429 -20.65 -5.85 15.42
CA GLY A 429 -20.91 -4.62 16.16
C GLY A 429 -21.78 -3.60 15.43
N ASP A 430 -22.17 -3.90 14.18
CA ASP A 430 -23.07 -3.09 13.37
C ASP A 430 -24.51 -3.38 13.74
N GLU A 431 -24.96 -2.79 14.82
CA GLU A 431 -26.38 -2.70 15.09
C GLU A 431 -26.99 -1.59 14.25
N ASP A 432 -28.28 -1.74 13.93
CA ASP A 432 -29.07 -0.72 13.27
C ASP A 432 -28.71 -0.38 11.80
N ALA A 433 -28.24 -1.38 11.05
CA ALA A 433 -27.97 -1.24 9.62
C ALA A 433 -29.27 -1.19 8.79
N THR A 434 -29.24 -0.48 7.66
CA THR A 434 -30.32 -0.51 6.66
C THR A 434 -30.23 -1.76 5.78
N ILE A 435 -29.04 -2.35 5.63
CA ILE A 435 -28.78 -3.50 4.76
C ILE A 435 -27.83 -4.47 5.46
N PHE A 436 -28.26 -5.72 5.64
CA PHE A 436 -27.39 -6.84 6.00
C PHE A 436 -27.36 -7.89 4.91
N LEU A 437 -26.17 -8.39 4.61
CA LEU A 437 -25.99 -9.64 3.87
C LEU A 437 -25.43 -10.69 4.82
N CYS A 438 -26.19 -11.76 5.03
CA CYS A 438 -25.85 -12.81 5.97
C CYS A 438 -25.55 -14.13 5.26
N GLU A 439 -24.48 -14.81 5.66
CA GLU A 439 -24.16 -16.19 5.26
C GLU A 439 -24.19 -17.15 6.45
N ASP A 440 -24.32 -18.44 6.19
CA ASP A 440 -24.25 -19.44 7.27
C ASP A 440 -22.80 -19.52 7.78
N GLY A 441 -22.59 -19.12 9.02
CA GLY A 441 -21.30 -19.17 9.71
C GLY A 441 -20.83 -20.60 10.00
N PRO A 442 -19.53 -20.80 10.28
CA PRO A 442 -18.94 -22.12 10.50
C PRO A 442 -19.47 -22.85 11.74
N ASP A 443 -20.04 -22.12 12.70
CA ASP A 443 -20.68 -22.62 13.92
C ASP A 443 -22.20 -22.86 13.74
N GLY A 444 -22.73 -22.60 12.55
CA GLY A 444 -24.15 -22.72 12.21
C GLY A 444 -25.00 -21.50 12.61
N LYS A 445 -24.38 -20.43 13.12
CA LYS A 445 -25.03 -19.14 13.31
C LYS A 445 -24.83 -18.26 12.07
N PRO A 446 -25.78 -17.38 11.71
CA PRO A 446 -25.57 -16.46 10.60
C PRO A 446 -24.41 -15.48 10.89
N ASP A 447 -23.53 -15.30 9.92
CA ASP A 447 -22.50 -14.25 9.91
C ASP A 447 -22.99 -13.14 8.99
N CYS A 448 -23.28 -11.98 9.55
CA CYS A 448 -23.99 -10.87 8.91
C CYS A 448 -23.08 -9.66 8.77
N ILE A 449 -23.01 -9.11 7.56
CA ILE A 449 -22.19 -7.95 7.24
C ILE A 449 -23.12 -6.78 6.89
N ALA A 450 -22.97 -5.63 7.56
CA ALA A 450 -23.70 -4.41 7.25
C ALA A 450 -23.12 -3.69 6.02
N TYR A 451 -23.98 -3.21 5.13
CA TYR A 451 -23.57 -2.43 3.94
C TYR A 451 -24.20 -1.03 3.88
N GLY A 452 -24.98 -0.66 4.88
CA GLY A 452 -25.49 0.69 5.07
C GLY A 452 -25.86 0.91 6.54
N LEU A 453 -25.33 1.95 7.17
CA LEU A 453 -25.72 2.34 8.53
C LEU A 453 -26.68 3.52 8.47
N LEU A 454 -27.74 3.52 9.29
CA LEU A 454 -28.78 4.56 9.24
C LEU A 454 -28.23 5.96 9.60
N GLU A 455 -27.21 6.02 10.44
CA GLU A 455 -26.52 7.26 10.79
C GLU A 455 -25.71 7.88 9.64
N ASN A 456 -25.46 7.10 8.59
CA ASN A 456 -24.78 7.57 7.40
C ASN A 456 -25.75 8.17 6.37
N ARG A 457 -25.21 9.01 5.49
CA ARG A 457 -26.00 9.73 4.50
C ARG A 457 -26.42 8.80 3.36
N ILE A 458 -27.73 8.59 3.22
CA ILE A 458 -28.33 7.95 2.04
C ILE A 458 -28.35 8.93 0.86
N SER A 459 -27.97 8.45 -0.33
CA SER A 459 -27.95 9.24 -1.56
C SER A 459 -28.84 8.59 -2.63
N MET A 460 -29.61 9.40 -3.37
CA MET A 460 -30.57 8.89 -4.37
C MET A 460 -30.44 9.64 -5.69
N ASN A 461 -30.33 8.92 -6.79
CA ASN A 461 -30.18 9.44 -8.14
C ASN A 461 -31.06 8.65 -9.12
N PHE A 462 -31.33 9.18 -10.32
CA PHE A 462 -31.81 8.29 -11.38
C PHE A 462 -30.74 7.24 -11.66
N GLU A 463 -31.14 5.98 -11.89
CA GLU A 463 -30.20 4.95 -12.35
C GLU A 463 -29.61 5.34 -13.72
N ASN A 464 -30.47 5.93 -14.56
CA ASN A 464 -30.15 6.43 -15.88
C ASN A 464 -30.89 7.76 -16.10
N PHE A 465 -30.16 8.84 -16.32
CA PHE A 465 -30.76 10.17 -16.47
C PHE A 465 -31.43 10.36 -17.85
N TYR A 466 -31.09 9.51 -18.82
CA TYR A 466 -31.72 9.48 -20.14
C TYR A 466 -33.05 8.73 -20.15
N ASP A 467 -33.17 7.65 -19.38
CA ASP A 467 -34.36 6.81 -19.32
C ASP A 467 -34.80 6.51 -17.87
N VAL A 468 -35.82 7.25 -17.42
CA VAL A 468 -36.42 7.04 -16.09
C VAL A 468 -37.11 5.69 -15.94
N THR A 469 -37.27 4.91 -17.02
CA THR A 469 -37.83 3.56 -16.93
C THR A 469 -36.86 2.57 -16.29
N GLU A 470 -35.57 2.89 -16.22
CA GLU A 470 -34.56 2.08 -15.54
C GLU A 470 -34.61 2.24 -14.01
N GLY A 471 -35.24 3.29 -13.50
CA GLY A 471 -35.57 3.47 -12.09
C GLY A 471 -34.69 4.46 -11.34
N VAL A 472 -34.54 4.24 -10.02
CA VAL A 472 -33.82 5.12 -9.09
C VAL A 472 -32.73 4.30 -8.40
N ARG A 473 -31.52 4.83 -8.39
CA ARG A 473 -30.38 4.28 -7.67
C ARG A 473 -30.31 4.87 -6.28
N VAL A 474 -30.12 4.03 -5.27
CA VAL A 474 -29.96 4.45 -3.87
C VAL A 474 -28.64 3.92 -3.34
N ASP A 475 -27.77 4.82 -2.94
CA ASP A 475 -26.43 4.55 -2.44
C ASP A 475 -26.42 4.65 -0.91
N TYR A 476 -25.90 3.61 -0.26
CA TYR A 476 -25.73 3.47 1.19
C TYR A 476 -24.26 3.30 1.53
N THR A 477 -23.85 3.77 2.71
CA THR A 477 -22.50 3.61 3.23
C THR A 477 -22.56 3.04 4.64
N ALA A 478 -21.69 2.10 4.94
CA ALA A 478 -21.44 1.58 6.27
C ALA A 478 -19.99 1.93 6.70
N ASP A 479 -19.61 1.49 7.89
CA ASP A 479 -18.25 1.45 8.38
C ASP A 479 -17.37 0.48 7.54
N LEU A 480 -16.07 0.42 7.84
CA LEU A 480 -15.08 -0.43 7.15
C LEU A 480 -15.06 -0.22 5.61
N GLN A 481 -15.45 0.97 5.14
CA GLN A 481 -15.59 1.32 3.72
C GLN A 481 -16.59 0.44 2.95
N ARG A 482 -17.53 -0.19 3.67
CA ARG A 482 -18.60 -0.98 3.06
C ARG A 482 -19.64 -0.07 2.44
N THR A 483 -20.11 -0.42 1.25
CA THR A 483 -21.12 0.36 0.53
C THR A 483 -22.16 -0.55 -0.11
N ALA A 484 -23.38 -0.04 -0.28
CA ALA A 484 -24.41 -0.73 -1.04
C ALA A 484 -25.04 0.19 -2.08
N ASN A 485 -25.32 -0.39 -3.24
CA ASN A 485 -26.00 0.24 -4.35
C ASN A 485 -27.30 -0.52 -4.65
N VAL A 486 -28.44 0.10 -4.36
CA VAL A 486 -29.76 -0.50 -4.51
C VAL A 486 -30.52 0.14 -5.66
N ASN A 487 -30.82 -0.65 -6.68
CA ASN A 487 -31.48 -0.19 -7.89
C ASN A 487 -32.99 -0.43 -7.82
N TRP A 488 -33.74 0.62 -7.55
CA TRP A 488 -35.19 0.61 -7.46
C TRP A 488 -35.84 0.68 -8.85
N ARG A 489 -36.30 -0.48 -9.34
CA ARG A 489 -36.94 -0.66 -10.64
C ARG A 489 -38.46 -0.60 -10.56
N CYS A 490 -39.09 -0.13 -11.65
CA CYS A 490 -40.53 -0.03 -11.74
C CYS A 490 -41.20 -1.41 -11.88
N ASP A 491 -42.15 -1.73 -11.00
CA ASP A 491 -43.11 -2.83 -11.18
C ASP A 491 -44.52 -2.38 -10.81
N LYS A 492 -45.34 -2.12 -11.84
CA LYS A 492 -46.72 -1.63 -11.70
C LYS A 492 -47.69 -2.69 -11.17
N THR A 493 -47.28 -3.96 -11.13
CA THR A 493 -48.12 -5.06 -10.66
C THR A 493 -48.14 -5.17 -9.13
N LEU A 494 -47.17 -4.55 -8.46
CA LEU A 494 -47.09 -4.49 -7.01
C LEU A 494 -48.10 -3.48 -6.44
N ALA A 495 -48.54 -3.73 -5.22
CA ALA A 495 -49.33 -2.76 -4.46
C ALA A 495 -48.45 -1.56 -4.04
N ASP A 496 -49.08 -0.44 -3.69
CA ASP A 496 -48.35 0.70 -3.12
C ASP A 496 -47.64 0.25 -1.83
N ASN A 497 -46.45 0.81 -1.59
CA ASN A 497 -45.59 0.52 -0.44
C ASN A 497 -45.04 -0.92 -0.34
N ILE A 498 -45.33 -1.80 -1.31
CA ILE A 498 -44.74 -3.14 -1.38
C ILE A 498 -43.53 -3.14 -2.31
N ILE A 499 -42.45 -3.78 -1.87
CA ILE A 499 -41.30 -4.09 -2.72
C ILE A 499 -41.18 -5.59 -2.98
N ARG A 500 -40.56 -5.95 -4.11
CA ARG A 500 -40.08 -7.31 -4.38
C ARG A 500 -38.56 -7.30 -4.31
N MET A 501 -38.03 -8.13 -3.42
CA MET A 501 -36.61 -8.34 -3.20
C MET A 501 -35.96 -9.22 -4.29
N PRO A 502 -34.64 -9.15 -4.48
CA PRO A 502 -33.91 -9.96 -5.45
C PRO A 502 -33.70 -11.40 -4.94
N ASP A 503 -33.34 -12.30 -5.86
CA ASP A 503 -32.85 -13.66 -5.59
C ASP A 503 -31.33 -13.80 -5.81
N THR A 504 -30.71 -12.75 -6.36
CA THR A 504 -29.28 -12.68 -6.65
C THR A 504 -28.74 -11.29 -6.31
N VAL A 505 -27.53 -11.24 -5.78
CA VAL A 505 -26.83 -9.98 -5.48
C VAL A 505 -25.41 -10.03 -6.04
N GLN A 506 -24.81 -8.86 -6.27
CA GLN A 506 -23.42 -8.73 -6.68
C GLN A 506 -22.61 -8.18 -5.51
N LEU A 507 -21.57 -8.90 -5.12
CA LEU A 507 -20.63 -8.44 -4.09
C LEU A 507 -19.25 -8.34 -4.73
N ILE A 508 -18.76 -7.12 -4.90
CA ILE A 508 -17.44 -6.82 -5.47
C ILE A 508 -16.64 -6.11 -4.37
N LYS A 509 -15.63 -6.81 -3.83
CA LYS A 509 -14.86 -6.33 -2.67
C LYS A 509 -15.82 -5.96 -1.51
N ASN A 510 -15.85 -4.69 -1.10
CA ASN A 510 -16.69 -4.17 -0.02
C ASN A 510 -17.99 -3.49 -0.53
N SER A 511 -18.31 -3.62 -1.82
CA SER A 511 -19.50 -3.02 -2.43
C SER A 511 -20.55 -4.08 -2.79
N LEU A 512 -21.73 -3.95 -2.21
CA LEU A 512 -22.90 -4.77 -2.49
C LEU A 512 -23.80 -4.06 -3.52
N SER A 513 -24.30 -4.75 -4.54
CA SER A 513 -25.27 -4.19 -5.49
C SER A 513 -26.42 -5.17 -5.77
N PHE A 514 -27.65 -4.65 -5.80
CA PHE A 514 -28.83 -5.45 -6.10
C PHE A 514 -30.03 -4.62 -6.58
N ASP A 515 -30.98 -5.29 -7.24
CA ASP A 515 -32.21 -4.68 -7.75
C ASP A 515 -33.39 -4.91 -6.79
N VAL A 516 -34.20 -3.87 -6.56
CA VAL A 516 -35.47 -3.94 -5.82
C VAL A 516 -36.59 -3.43 -6.73
N TYR A 517 -37.76 -4.06 -6.70
CA TYR A 517 -38.88 -3.65 -7.56
C TYR A 517 -39.98 -3.00 -6.74
N SER A 518 -40.48 -1.84 -7.18
CA SER A 518 -41.55 -1.10 -6.52
C SER A 518 -42.43 -0.38 -7.52
N LYS A 519 -43.71 -0.19 -7.18
CA LYS A 519 -44.62 0.67 -7.93
C LYS A 519 -44.25 2.15 -7.83
N ALA A 520 -43.66 2.58 -6.71
CA ALA A 520 -43.25 3.98 -6.50
C ALA A 520 -42.05 4.40 -7.37
N ALA A 521 -41.21 3.44 -7.77
CA ALA A 521 -40.12 3.66 -8.72
C ALA A 521 -40.61 3.91 -10.17
N CYS A 522 -41.91 3.78 -10.44
CA CYS A 522 -42.47 4.02 -11.76
C CYS A 522 -42.64 5.52 -12.05
N GLY A 523 -42.05 5.97 -13.15
CA GLY A 523 -42.24 7.32 -13.66
C GLY A 523 -43.70 7.66 -14.01
N SER A 524 -44.11 8.89 -13.70
CA SER A 524 -45.44 9.42 -14.04
C SER A 524 -45.70 9.44 -15.54
N GLY A 525 -46.92 9.16 -15.97
CA GLY A 525 -47.31 9.28 -17.38
C GLY A 525 -46.94 8.09 -18.27
N ASN A 526 -46.48 6.97 -17.68
CA ASN A 526 -46.09 5.76 -18.40
C ASN A 526 -45.06 6.02 -19.52
N PRO A 527 -43.87 6.54 -19.18
CA PRO A 527 -42.80 6.71 -20.15
C PRO A 527 -42.53 5.38 -20.86
N THR A 528 -42.34 5.42 -22.17
CA THR A 528 -41.84 4.28 -22.93
C THR A 528 -40.32 4.22 -22.77
N PRO A 529 -39.74 3.02 -22.60
CA PRO A 529 -38.29 2.86 -22.64
C PRO A 529 -37.73 3.50 -23.90
N ARG A 530 -36.64 4.24 -23.75
CA ARG A 530 -35.94 4.79 -24.90
C ARG A 530 -35.04 3.72 -25.49
N PRO A 531 -34.86 3.69 -26.82
CA PRO A 531 -33.86 2.82 -27.41
C PRO A 531 -32.50 3.18 -26.79
N PRO A 532 -31.72 2.19 -26.32
CA PRO A 532 -30.41 2.44 -25.72
C PRO A 532 -29.51 3.07 -26.78
N TYR A 533 -28.75 4.09 -26.38
CA TYR A 533 -27.75 4.67 -27.27
C TYR A 533 -26.59 3.69 -27.48
N HIS A 534 -26.08 3.60 -28.71
CA HIS A 534 -24.79 2.97 -29.00
C HIS A 534 -23.94 3.89 -29.88
N PRO A 535 -22.60 3.75 -29.87
CA PRO A 535 -21.73 4.51 -30.75
C PRO A 535 -21.97 4.08 -32.21
N PRO A 536 -21.82 4.98 -33.20
CA PRO A 536 -21.89 4.59 -34.60
C PRO A 536 -20.69 3.68 -34.96
N LYS A 537 -20.91 2.65 -35.79
CA LYS A 537 -19.83 1.80 -36.34
C LYS A 537 -18.72 2.66 -36.97
N PRO A 538 -17.46 2.59 -36.49
CA PRO A 538 -16.38 3.41 -37.02
C PRO A 538 -16.07 3.06 -38.49
N THR A 539 -15.67 4.05 -39.28
CA THR A 539 -15.33 3.86 -40.70
C THR A 539 -13.82 3.74 -40.89
N LYS A 540 -13.38 2.70 -41.61
CA LYS A 540 -11.96 2.51 -41.94
C LYS A 540 -11.36 3.77 -42.62
N PRO A 541 -10.29 4.37 -42.08
CA PRO A 541 -9.61 5.50 -42.69
C PRO A 541 -8.99 5.11 -44.03
N THR A 542 -8.82 6.10 -44.92
CA THR A 542 -8.23 5.91 -46.25
C THR A 542 -6.72 5.66 -46.20
N GLU A 543 -6.07 6.08 -45.12
CA GLU A 543 -4.66 5.83 -44.84
C GLU A 543 -4.55 4.76 -43.75
N PRO A 544 -3.62 3.79 -43.87
CA PRO A 544 -3.42 2.80 -42.81
C PRO A 544 -3.04 3.52 -41.51
N THR A 545 -3.71 3.18 -40.42
CA THR A 545 -3.34 3.64 -39.07
C THR A 545 -1.86 3.30 -38.87
N PRO A 546 -0.99 4.29 -38.59
CA PRO A 546 0.38 3.99 -38.20
C PRO A 546 0.34 3.02 -37.02
N THR A 547 1.14 1.97 -37.05
CA THR A 547 1.49 1.22 -35.84
C THR A 547 2.81 1.77 -35.34
N PRO A 548 2.83 2.80 -34.46
CA PRO A 548 3.99 2.99 -33.61
C PRO A 548 4.21 1.67 -32.88
N GLN A 549 5.41 1.08 -32.93
CA GLN A 549 5.75 0.10 -31.92
C GLN A 549 6.12 0.91 -30.67
N PRO A 550 5.31 0.89 -29.60
CA PRO A 550 5.68 1.57 -28.37
C PRO A 550 6.94 0.92 -27.82
N SER A 551 7.72 1.75 -27.13
CA SER A 551 8.89 1.33 -26.38
C SER A 551 8.53 0.11 -25.52
N VAL A 552 9.27 -0.99 -25.69
CA VAL A 552 9.18 -2.23 -24.90
C VAL A 552 9.61 -2.03 -23.43
N ASN A 553 9.67 -0.80 -22.93
CA ASN A 553 10.28 -0.51 -21.65
C ASN A 553 9.35 -0.93 -20.48
N PRO A 554 9.80 -1.86 -19.62
CA PRO A 554 9.02 -2.47 -18.53
C PRO A 554 8.69 -1.56 -17.33
N THR A 555 9.00 -0.26 -17.40
CA THR A 555 8.80 0.67 -16.29
C THR A 555 8.03 1.90 -16.74
N ASP A 556 6.71 1.83 -16.62
CA ASP A 556 5.75 2.93 -16.79
C ASP A 556 5.98 4.02 -15.72
N ILE A 557 7.03 4.81 -15.92
CA ILE A 557 7.36 5.98 -15.12
C ILE A 557 7.11 7.22 -15.94
N TYR A 558 6.23 8.07 -15.44
CA TYR A 558 5.82 9.28 -16.14
C TYR A 558 6.35 10.48 -15.38
N VAL A 559 7.25 11.22 -16.02
CA VAL A 559 7.92 12.35 -15.37
C VAL A 559 7.04 13.59 -15.51
N ILE A 560 6.57 14.11 -14.39
CA ILE A 560 5.73 15.32 -14.37
C ILE A 560 6.61 16.56 -14.56
N ASN A 561 7.66 16.68 -13.75
CA ASN A 561 8.56 17.85 -13.70
C ASN A 561 9.91 17.46 -13.09
N ASP A 562 10.80 18.42 -12.82
CA ASP A 562 12.15 18.14 -12.30
C ASP A 562 12.18 17.54 -10.88
N THR A 563 11.04 17.53 -10.20
CA THR A 563 10.93 17.14 -8.79
C THR A 563 10.03 15.94 -8.53
N HIS A 564 9.09 15.65 -9.44
CA HIS A 564 8.10 14.58 -9.26
C HIS A 564 7.91 13.72 -10.51
N TYR A 565 7.53 12.46 -10.28
CA TYR A 565 7.15 11.47 -11.27
C TYR A 565 5.97 10.63 -10.77
N ILE A 566 5.35 9.87 -11.66
CA ILE A 566 4.29 8.89 -11.38
C ILE A 566 4.81 7.53 -11.79
N LEU A 567 4.44 6.49 -11.05
CA LEU A 567 4.94 5.13 -11.26
C LEU A 567 3.79 4.14 -11.26
N THR A 568 3.44 3.66 -12.44
CA THR A 568 2.27 2.81 -12.67
C THR A 568 2.63 1.64 -13.58
N PRO A 569 3.47 0.68 -13.13
CA PRO A 569 3.94 -0.43 -13.95
C PRO A 569 2.78 -1.34 -14.38
N LEU A 570 2.09 -1.01 -15.47
CA LEU A 570 0.88 -1.65 -15.99
C LEU A 570 1.12 -3.14 -16.25
N GLN A 571 2.31 -3.49 -16.71
CA GLN A 571 2.71 -4.89 -16.92
C GLN A 571 2.80 -5.73 -15.63
N SER A 572 2.96 -5.08 -14.48
CA SER A 572 3.09 -5.75 -13.19
C SER A 572 1.76 -5.95 -12.48
N TYR A 573 0.68 -5.31 -12.98
CA TYR A 573 -0.64 -5.44 -12.41
C TYR A 573 -1.17 -6.86 -12.65
N GLN A 574 -1.29 -7.63 -11.57
CA GLN A 574 -1.85 -8.99 -11.57
C GLN A 574 -3.37 -8.95 -11.49
N GLN A 575 -4.02 -8.26 -12.42
CA GLN A 575 -5.48 -8.20 -12.49
C GLN A 575 -6.02 -9.22 -13.49
N GLN A 576 -7.20 -9.75 -13.20
CA GLN A 576 -7.93 -10.53 -14.20
C GLN A 576 -8.49 -9.58 -15.27
N PRO A 577 -8.65 -10.02 -16.53
CA PRO A 577 -9.37 -9.24 -17.52
C PRO A 577 -10.77 -8.88 -17.02
N PHE A 578 -11.11 -7.59 -17.04
CA PHE A 578 -12.47 -7.13 -16.79
C PHE A 578 -13.36 -7.63 -17.93
N LYS A 579 -14.56 -8.11 -17.59
CA LYS A 579 -15.60 -8.55 -18.53
C LYS A 579 -16.96 -8.18 -17.97
N GLY A 580 -17.63 -7.22 -18.58
CA GLY A 580 -18.90 -6.72 -18.05
C GLY A 580 -19.57 -5.66 -18.91
N GLU A 581 -20.79 -5.30 -18.55
CA GLU A 581 -21.48 -4.16 -19.14
C GLU A 581 -21.09 -2.87 -18.42
N LEU A 582 -20.74 -1.82 -19.18
CA LEU A 582 -20.51 -0.47 -18.70
C LEU A 582 -21.63 0.47 -19.16
N ASN A 583 -21.94 1.47 -18.34
CA ASN A 583 -22.86 2.53 -18.75
C ASN A 583 -22.19 3.42 -19.80
N LEU A 584 -22.78 3.54 -20.97
CA LEU A 584 -22.28 4.36 -22.07
C LEU A 584 -22.95 5.73 -22.04
N MET A 585 -22.18 6.80 -21.90
CA MET A 585 -22.67 8.18 -22.12
C MET A 585 -22.28 8.64 -23.52
N GLY A 586 -23.26 9.05 -24.31
CA GLY A 586 -23.06 9.57 -25.66
C GLY A 586 -22.51 11.01 -25.69
N PRO A 587 -22.38 11.59 -26.88
CA PRO A 587 -21.79 12.92 -27.07
C PRO A 587 -22.68 14.03 -26.49
N HIS A 588 -23.98 13.74 -26.30
CA HIS A 588 -24.89 14.59 -25.54
C HIS A 588 -25.19 13.90 -24.19
N PRO A 589 -25.22 14.61 -23.05
CA PRO A 589 -25.54 14.03 -21.74
C PRO A 589 -26.92 13.38 -21.63
N GLN A 590 -27.73 13.46 -22.69
CA GLN A 590 -29.06 12.86 -22.81
C GLN A 590 -29.03 11.68 -23.78
N LEU A 591 -27.90 11.01 -23.96
CA LEU A 591 -27.82 9.79 -24.75
C LEU A 591 -27.09 8.81 -23.84
N GLU A 592 -27.81 7.85 -23.27
CA GLU A 592 -27.21 6.82 -22.43
C GLU A 592 -27.58 5.45 -22.99
N GLY A 593 -26.69 4.48 -22.78
CA GLY A 593 -26.90 3.10 -23.17
C GLY A 593 -25.95 2.18 -22.41
N LYS A 594 -25.80 0.95 -22.89
CA LYS A 594 -24.87 -0.03 -22.32
C LYS A 594 -23.93 -0.55 -23.39
N VAL A 595 -22.68 -0.76 -23.01
CA VAL A 595 -21.65 -1.34 -23.87
C VAL A 595 -21.00 -2.48 -23.12
N TYR A 596 -20.90 -3.65 -23.76
CA TYR A 596 -20.13 -4.77 -23.19
C TYR A 596 -18.65 -4.50 -23.44
N CYS A 597 -17.84 -4.64 -22.40
CA CYS A 597 -16.42 -4.34 -22.44
C CYS A 597 -15.63 -5.56 -21.97
N GLU A 598 -14.54 -5.86 -22.67
CA GLU A 598 -13.45 -6.67 -22.13
C GLU A 598 -12.19 -5.82 -22.10
N PHE A 599 -11.48 -5.79 -20.98
CA PHE A 599 -10.30 -4.94 -20.80
C PHE A 599 -9.20 -5.58 -19.94
N HIS A 600 -7.95 -5.37 -20.33
CA HIS A 600 -6.78 -5.58 -19.49
C HIS A 600 -5.67 -4.55 -19.81
N PRO A 601 -5.04 -3.90 -18.82
CA PRO A 601 -4.15 -2.76 -19.01
C PRO A 601 -2.87 -3.09 -19.77
N TRP A 602 -2.42 -4.36 -19.72
CA TRP A 602 -1.22 -4.80 -20.42
C TRP A 602 -1.37 -6.02 -21.33
N GLN A 603 -1.96 -7.10 -20.82
CA GLN A 603 -2.23 -8.32 -21.58
C GLN A 603 -3.21 -8.08 -22.75
N LEU A 604 -2.81 -8.50 -23.94
CA LEU A 604 -3.71 -8.57 -25.10
C LEU A 604 -4.74 -9.68 -24.89
N ILE A 605 -6.01 -9.33 -24.97
CA ILE A 605 -7.15 -10.21 -24.82
C ILE A 605 -7.81 -10.50 -26.18
N PRO A 606 -8.23 -11.74 -26.44
CA PRO A 606 -8.86 -12.11 -27.71
C PRO A 606 -10.21 -11.40 -27.86
N CYS A 607 -10.57 -11.05 -29.09
CA CYS A 607 -11.90 -10.49 -29.36
C CYS A 607 -13.01 -11.46 -28.90
N PRO A 608 -14.10 -10.97 -28.26
CA PRO A 608 -15.20 -11.79 -27.75
C PRO A 608 -16.14 -12.35 -28.83
N SER A 609 -15.58 -12.87 -29.92
CA SER A 609 -16.28 -13.53 -31.03
C SER A 609 -17.11 -14.75 -30.59
N HIS A 610 -16.71 -15.41 -29.50
CA HIS A 610 -17.46 -16.52 -28.90
C HIS A 610 -18.85 -16.11 -28.37
N LEU A 611 -19.10 -14.81 -28.15
CA LEU A 611 -20.42 -14.26 -27.78
C LEU A 611 -21.25 -13.78 -28.99
N GLY A 612 -20.75 -14.03 -30.21
CA GLY A 612 -21.39 -13.70 -31.48
C GLY A 612 -21.09 -12.30 -32.02
N TYR A 613 -20.08 -11.59 -31.49
CA TYR A 613 -19.69 -10.28 -31.99
C TYR A 613 -18.77 -10.34 -33.22
N GLU A 614 -18.98 -9.44 -34.18
CA GLU A 614 -18.09 -9.19 -35.31
C GLU A 614 -16.96 -8.21 -34.90
N CYS A 615 -15.71 -8.64 -35.01
CA CYS A 615 -14.54 -7.85 -34.58
C CYS A 615 -14.04 -6.91 -35.68
N SER A 616 -13.68 -5.68 -35.30
CA SER A 616 -13.13 -4.68 -36.20
C SER A 616 -11.85 -5.12 -36.92
N ALA A 617 -11.73 -4.79 -38.21
CA ALA A 617 -10.48 -4.79 -38.99
C ALA A 617 -9.68 -6.10 -39.06
N GLY A 618 -10.23 -7.24 -38.67
CA GLY A 618 -9.49 -8.50 -38.58
C GLY A 618 -8.50 -8.56 -37.40
N HIS A 619 -8.58 -7.61 -36.46
CA HIS A 619 -7.83 -7.70 -35.20
C HIS A 619 -8.35 -8.88 -34.38
N THR A 620 -7.43 -9.75 -33.94
CA THR A 620 -7.76 -10.94 -33.15
C THR A 620 -7.61 -10.71 -31.65
N GLU A 621 -6.81 -9.72 -31.26
CA GLU A 621 -6.48 -9.40 -29.87
C GLU A 621 -6.27 -7.89 -29.70
N SER A 622 -6.55 -7.37 -28.51
CA SER A 622 -6.45 -5.94 -28.13
C SER A 622 -6.38 -5.82 -26.61
N ASN A 623 -6.06 -4.67 -26.04
CA ASN A 623 -6.14 -4.44 -24.59
C ASN A 623 -7.55 -4.10 -24.14
N PHE A 624 -8.33 -3.41 -24.98
CA PHE A 624 -9.67 -2.94 -24.67
C PHE A 624 -10.61 -3.15 -25.87
N TRP A 625 -11.58 -4.04 -25.70
CA TRP A 625 -12.73 -4.21 -26.58
C TRP A 625 -13.96 -3.49 -26.04
N ALA A 626 -14.61 -2.68 -26.88
CA ALA A 626 -15.96 -2.16 -26.64
C ALA A 626 -16.93 -2.74 -27.66
N CYS A 627 -18.04 -3.30 -27.17
CA CYS A 627 -18.95 -4.14 -27.94
C CYS A 627 -20.40 -3.71 -27.73
N TRP A 628 -21.14 -3.52 -28.82
CA TRP A 628 -22.53 -3.08 -28.79
C TRP A 628 -23.37 -3.79 -29.86
N THR A 629 -24.69 -3.62 -29.79
CA THR A 629 -25.64 -4.12 -30.79
C THR A 629 -26.09 -2.94 -31.66
N GLU A 630 -25.96 -3.08 -32.97
CA GLU A 630 -26.38 -2.07 -33.96
C GLU A 630 -27.91 -2.03 -34.11
N ASP A 631 -28.42 -0.97 -34.74
CA ASP A 631 -29.86 -0.78 -35.02
C ASP A 631 -30.51 -1.95 -35.80
N ASP A 632 -29.73 -2.71 -36.58
CA ASP A 632 -30.20 -3.89 -37.32
C ASP A 632 -30.16 -5.20 -36.53
N GLY A 633 -29.74 -5.14 -35.26
CA GLY A 633 -29.58 -6.27 -34.35
C GLY A 633 -28.25 -7.02 -34.49
N SER A 634 -27.36 -6.60 -35.39
CA SER A 634 -26.02 -7.19 -35.49
C SER A 634 -25.15 -6.80 -34.30
N LYS A 635 -24.32 -7.74 -33.84
CA LYS A 635 -23.40 -7.54 -32.71
C LYS A 635 -22.03 -7.15 -33.24
N TYR A 636 -21.51 -6.02 -32.78
CA TYR A 636 -20.23 -5.47 -33.22
C TYR A 636 -19.28 -5.21 -32.04
N CYS A 637 -17.99 -5.50 -32.22
CA CYS A 637 -16.92 -5.17 -31.28
C CYS A 637 -15.82 -4.37 -31.97
N HIS A 638 -15.35 -3.34 -31.29
CA HIS A 638 -14.26 -2.49 -31.73
C HIS A 638 -13.09 -2.52 -30.75
N SER A 639 -11.88 -2.58 -31.27
CA SER A 639 -10.65 -2.44 -30.48
C SER A 639 -10.41 -0.96 -30.20
N ILE A 640 -10.79 -0.49 -29.01
CA ILE A 640 -10.71 0.93 -28.63
C ILE A 640 -9.42 1.29 -27.87
N GLY A 641 -8.62 0.30 -27.48
CA GLY A 641 -7.33 0.52 -26.85
C GLY A 641 -6.42 -0.68 -27.04
N ASP A 642 -5.28 -0.49 -27.67
CA ASP A 642 -4.25 -1.50 -27.92
C ASP A 642 -2.90 -0.88 -27.59
N VAL A 643 -2.20 -1.45 -26.62
CA VAL A 643 -0.89 -0.94 -26.19
C VAL A 643 0.06 -0.85 -27.37
N ARG A 644 -0.06 -1.71 -28.39
CA ARG A 644 0.79 -1.73 -29.58
C ARG A 644 0.51 -0.58 -30.56
N ILE A 645 -0.56 0.19 -30.35
CA ILE A 645 -0.89 1.38 -31.16
C ILE A 645 -0.45 2.63 -30.41
N LEU A 646 -0.88 2.79 -29.16
CA LEU A 646 -0.49 3.90 -28.29
C LEU A 646 -0.71 3.52 -26.82
N ASN A 647 0.18 3.97 -25.94
CA ASN A 647 0.07 3.85 -24.48
C ASN A 647 0.81 5.04 -23.85
N GLU A 648 0.16 6.20 -23.81
CA GLU A 648 0.72 7.44 -23.27
C GLU A 648 0.04 7.81 -21.97
N MET A 649 0.77 8.46 -21.06
CA MET A 649 0.17 9.01 -19.84
C MET A 649 0.66 10.42 -19.62
N GLU A 650 -0.27 11.32 -19.38
CA GLU A 650 0.01 12.73 -19.14
C GLU A 650 -0.65 13.20 -17.85
N PRO A 651 -0.04 14.10 -17.06
CA PRO A 651 -0.74 14.70 -15.93
C PRO A 651 -1.95 15.49 -16.43
N ARG A 652 -3.13 15.26 -15.82
CA ARG A 652 -4.38 15.98 -16.18
C ARG A 652 -4.20 17.49 -16.19
N ASN A 653 -3.36 17.98 -15.28
CA ASN A 653 -2.94 19.36 -15.22
C ASN A 653 -1.42 19.43 -14.98
N PRO A 654 -0.61 19.84 -15.97
CA PRO A 654 0.83 19.97 -15.81
C PRO A 654 1.26 20.92 -14.68
N LYS A 655 0.38 21.85 -14.25
CA LYS A 655 0.64 22.76 -13.13
C LYS A 655 0.23 22.20 -11.77
N ASN A 656 -0.64 21.19 -11.76
CA ASN A 656 -1.13 20.55 -10.53
C ASN A 656 -1.25 19.03 -10.75
N PRO A 657 -0.14 18.29 -10.64
CA PRO A 657 -0.12 16.86 -10.89
C PRO A 657 -0.85 16.05 -9.82
N ASP A 658 -1.16 16.66 -8.66
CA ASP A 658 -1.93 16.03 -7.60
C ASP A 658 -3.40 15.78 -8.01
N LEU A 659 -3.83 16.27 -9.18
CA LEU A 659 -5.15 15.94 -9.75
C LEU A 659 -5.19 14.56 -10.43
N GLY A 660 -4.04 13.90 -10.61
CA GLY A 660 -3.91 12.62 -11.29
C GLY A 660 -3.49 12.73 -12.77
N VAL A 661 -3.82 11.71 -13.56
CA VAL A 661 -3.32 11.49 -14.94
C VAL A 661 -4.43 11.15 -15.93
N ASP A 662 -4.19 11.45 -17.20
CA ASP A 662 -4.88 10.87 -18.33
C ASP A 662 -4.01 9.77 -18.93
N LEU A 663 -4.49 8.53 -18.90
CA LEU A 663 -3.85 7.37 -19.54
C LEU A 663 -4.58 7.06 -20.86
N HIS A 664 -3.86 7.20 -21.97
CA HIS A 664 -4.38 7.16 -23.33
C HIS A 664 -3.91 5.90 -24.06
N PHE A 665 -4.85 5.02 -24.41
CA PHE A 665 -4.61 3.88 -25.29
C PHE A 665 -5.14 4.17 -26.70
N GLY A 666 -4.35 3.77 -27.69
CA GLY A 666 -4.68 3.97 -29.11
C GLY A 666 -5.62 2.88 -29.61
N GLY A 667 -6.68 3.29 -30.31
CA GLY A 667 -7.63 2.36 -30.90
C GLY A 667 -7.39 2.11 -32.38
N VAL A 668 -8.04 1.07 -32.91
CA VAL A 668 -8.09 0.86 -34.36
C VAL A 668 -8.89 2.00 -34.99
N TRP A 669 -8.47 2.47 -36.17
CA TRP A 669 -9.16 3.55 -36.89
C TRP A 669 -9.30 4.86 -36.10
N ASP A 670 -8.33 5.14 -35.23
CA ASP A 670 -8.27 6.34 -34.36
C ASP A 670 -9.44 6.44 -33.36
N MET A 671 -10.06 5.30 -32.99
CA MET A 671 -11.09 5.24 -31.95
C MET A 671 -10.48 4.94 -30.58
N ASP A 672 -9.88 5.94 -29.98
CA ASP A 672 -9.03 5.80 -28.78
C ASP A 672 -9.84 5.71 -27.47
N VAL A 673 -9.17 5.34 -26.38
CA VAL A 673 -9.72 5.38 -25.03
C VAL A 673 -8.78 6.11 -24.06
N HIS A 674 -9.38 6.99 -23.27
CA HIS A 674 -8.77 7.80 -22.23
C HIS A 674 -9.26 7.31 -20.87
N PHE A 675 -8.34 7.07 -19.95
CA PHE A 675 -8.61 6.81 -18.56
C PHE A 675 -8.21 8.05 -17.77
N ASP A 676 -9.21 8.79 -17.31
CA ASP A 676 -9.04 9.96 -16.48
C ASP A 676 -8.95 9.52 -15.01
N ILE A 677 -7.74 9.33 -14.51
CA ILE A 677 -7.46 8.72 -13.21
C ILE A 677 -7.08 9.80 -12.21
N GLU A 678 -7.93 10.04 -11.21
CA GLU A 678 -7.65 10.96 -10.11
C GLU A 678 -6.63 10.36 -9.14
N CYS A 679 -5.70 11.18 -8.66
CA CYS A 679 -4.82 10.77 -7.57
C CYS A 679 -5.61 10.75 -6.27
N ASP A 680 -5.88 9.55 -5.77
CA ASP A 680 -6.39 9.34 -4.44
C ASP A 680 -5.29 8.73 -3.55
N PRO A 681 -4.68 9.50 -2.64
CA PRO A 681 -3.63 8.98 -1.76
C PRO A 681 -4.14 7.95 -0.73
N PHE A 682 -5.45 7.75 -0.62
CA PHE A 682 -6.08 6.74 0.23
C PHE A 682 -6.26 5.39 -0.48
N GLU A 683 -6.16 5.35 -1.81
CA GLU A 683 -6.24 4.14 -2.62
C GLU A 683 -4.87 3.44 -2.77
N ASP A 684 -4.90 2.21 -3.31
CA ASP A 684 -3.68 1.40 -3.49
C ASP A 684 -2.65 2.10 -4.42
N ASN A 685 -1.41 2.15 -3.95
CA ASN A 685 -0.26 2.71 -4.67
C ASN A 685 0.31 1.78 -5.75
N TYR A 686 -0.20 0.55 -5.84
CA TYR A 686 0.33 -0.51 -6.69
C TYR A 686 -0.69 -1.06 -7.70
N SER A 687 -1.90 -0.51 -7.75
CA SER A 687 -2.90 -0.91 -8.73
C SER A 687 -3.82 0.25 -9.12
N ILE A 688 -4.26 0.25 -10.38
CA ILE A 688 -5.36 1.10 -10.85
C ILE A 688 -6.58 0.18 -10.93
N PRO A 689 -7.70 0.51 -10.25
CA PRO A 689 -8.87 -0.37 -10.16
C PRO A 689 -9.72 -0.27 -11.44
N PHE A 690 -9.18 -0.71 -12.57
CA PHE A 690 -9.88 -0.64 -13.86
C PHE A 690 -11.20 -1.44 -13.88
N ASP A 691 -11.40 -2.37 -12.96
CA ASP A 691 -12.64 -3.12 -12.75
C ASP A 691 -13.76 -2.28 -12.10
N GLN A 692 -13.41 -1.13 -11.51
CA GLN A 692 -14.36 -0.16 -10.95
C GLN A 692 -14.83 0.89 -11.96
N ALA A 693 -14.33 0.86 -13.20
CA ALA A 693 -14.89 1.70 -14.26
C ALA A 693 -16.38 1.38 -14.39
N THR A 694 -17.25 2.35 -14.08
CA THR A 694 -18.72 2.17 -14.17
C THR A 694 -19.31 2.86 -15.40
N ILE A 695 -18.62 3.86 -15.94
CA ILE A 695 -19.09 4.71 -17.03
C ILE A 695 -18.01 4.81 -18.11
N LEU A 696 -18.44 4.70 -19.36
CA LEU A 696 -17.65 4.96 -20.55
C LEU A 696 -18.32 6.09 -21.34
N ARG A 697 -17.66 7.24 -21.48
CA ARG A 697 -18.19 8.40 -22.18
C ARG A 697 -17.65 8.47 -23.61
N PHE A 698 -18.52 8.30 -24.59
CA PHE A 698 -18.19 8.49 -26.00
C PHE A 698 -18.25 9.98 -26.37
N GLN A 699 -17.13 10.50 -26.87
CA GLN A 699 -17.02 11.85 -27.37
C GLN A 699 -16.74 11.84 -28.88
N GLN A 700 -17.49 12.67 -29.60
CA GLN A 700 -17.21 12.96 -30.99
C GLN A 700 -16.45 14.28 -31.06
N GLY A 701 -15.12 14.20 -31.14
CA GLY A 701 -14.24 15.37 -31.17
C GLY A 701 -14.60 16.29 -32.33
N GLY A 702 -14.74 17.59 -32.05
CA GLY A 702 -15.24 18.62 -32.98
C GLY A 702 -14.47 18.75 -34.31
N LEU A 703 -13.75 19.85 -34.53
CA LEU A 703 -13.09 20.15 -35.81
C LEU A 703 -12.07 19.09 -36.29
N LEU A 704 -11.62 18.18 -35.41
CA LEU A 704 -10.61 17.16 -35.68
C LEU A 704 -11.18 15.77 -36.03
N LYS A 705 -12.50 15.55 -35.99
CA LYS A 705 -13.19 14.27 -36.33
C LYS A 705 -12.71 13.01 -35.57
N LYS A 706 -11.89 13.13 -34.52
CA LYS A 706 -11.47 11.97 -33.73
C LYS A 706 -12.60 11.54 -32.78
N GLN A 707 -12.90 10.25 -32.78
CA GLN A 707 -13.87 9.63 -31.86
C GLN A 707 -13.07 8.98 -30.74
N PHE A 708 -13.44 9.19 -29.49
CA PHE A 708 -12.75 8.54 -28.38
C PHE A 708 -13.69 8.28 -27.21
N PHE A 709 -13.31 7.35 -26.35
CA PHE A 709 -13.98 7.09 -25.09
C PHE A 709 -13.19 7.68 -23.94
N THR A 710 -13.88 8.09 -22.88
CA THR A 710 -13.28 8.49 -21.61
C THR A 710 -13.94 7.73 -20.49
N THR A 711 -13.16 7.16 -19.58
CA THR A 711 -13.66 6.64 -18.30
C THR A 711 -12.94 7.34 -17.15
N TYR A 712 -13.55 7.34 -15.97
CA TYR A 712 -13.05 8.04 -14.79
C TYR A 712 -12.74 7.01 -13.72
N LEU A 713 -11.56 7.13 -13.11
CA LEU A 713 -11.06 6.24 -12.07
C LEU A 713 -10.36 7.08 -10.99
N ASP A 714 -10.05 6.46 -9.87
CA ASP A 714 -9.22 6.97 -8.79
C ASP A 714 -8.19 5.90 -8.37
N SER A 715 -6.98 6.32 -8.04
CA SER A 715 -5.92 5.40 -7.61
C SER A 715 -4.76 6.14 -6.92
N GLY A 716 -4.17 5.52 -5.90
CA GLY A 716 -2.93 5.97 -5.30
C GLY A 716 -1.72 5.76 -6.21
N ALA A 717 -1.79 4.83 -7.16
CA ALA A 717 -0.69 4.52 -8.07
C ALA A 717 -0.35 5.70 -8.99
N VAL A 718 -1.33 6.54 -9.33
CA VAL A 718 -1.15 7.73 -10.16
C VAL A 718 -0.77 8.98 -9.35
N CYS A 719 -0.56 8.84 -8.03
CA CYS A 719 -0.18 9.97 -7.21
C CYS A 719 1.29 10.37 -7.42
N PRO A 720 1.59 11.69 -7.53
CA PRO A 720 2.95 12.18 -7.72
C PRO A 720 3.91 11.78 -6.59
N ARG A 721 5.06 11.23 -6.97
CA ARG A 721 6.17 10.85 -6.08
C ARG A 721 7.35 11.76 -6.31
N LYS A 722 8.04 12.14 -5.23
CA LYS A 722 9.28 12.93 -5.33
C LYS A 722 10.43 12.07 -5.81
N PHE A 723 11.27 12.62 -6.68
CA PHE A 723 12.57 12.00 -6.98
C PHE A 723 13.43 11.91 -5.71
N GLU A 724 14.21 10.84 -5.60
CA GLU A 724 15.19 10.70 -4.53
C GLU A 724 16.30 11.75 -4.67
N SER A 725 16.72 12.31 -3.53
CA SER A 725 17.90 13.15 -3.48
C SER A 725 19.15 12.34 -3.76
N ILE A 726 20.01 12.83 -4.66
CA ILE A 726 21.18 12.07 -5.11
C ILE A 726 22.41 12.46 -4.26
N PRO A 727 23.00 11.53 -3.49
CA PRO A 727 24.22 11.81 -2.76
C PRO A 727 25.39 11.97 -3.73
N ILE A 728 26.33 12.85 -3.39
CA ILE A 728 27.58 13.00 -4.16
C ILE A 728 28.41 11.72 -4.03
N PRO A 729 28.80 11.08 -5.15
CA PRO A 729 29.62 9.88 -5.09
C PRO A 729 30.93 10.11 -4.35
N ALA A 730 31.32 9.14 -3.51
CA ALA A 730 32.64 9.17 -2.89
C ALA A 730 33.73 9.01 -3.95
N LYS A 731 34.77 9.83 -3.83
CA LYS A 731 35.96 9.79 -4.68
C LYS A 731 36.65 8.43 -4.56
N THR A 732 36.95 7.80 -5.69
CA THR A 732 37.82 6.61 -5.79
C THR A 732 38.93 6.88 -6.79
N ALA A 733 40.01 6.11 -6.73
CA ALA A 733 41.03 6.15 -7.77
C ALA A 733 40.40 5.80 -9.13
N TYR A 734 40.80 6.52 -10.18
CA TYR A 734 40.37 6.22 -11.53
C TYR A 734 41.00 4.92 -12.02
N GLN A 735 40.24 4.15 -12.78
CA GLN A 735 40.75 3.00 -13.51
C GLN A 735 41.63 3.51 -14.65
N THR A 736 42.86 2.98 -14.74
CA THR A 736 43.75 3.27 -15.86
C THR A 736 43.47 2.30 -17.01
N PRO A 737 43.52 2.74 -18.28
CA PRO A 737 43.38 1.84 -19.43
C PRO A 737 44.39 0.70 -19.38
N ALA A 738 44.01 -0.47 -19.91
CA ALA A 738 44.97 -1.55 -20.10
C ALA A 738 46.10 -1.10 -21.07
N PRO A 739 47.37 -1.51 -20.85
CA PRO A 739 48.47 -1.11 -21.70
C PRO A 739 48.22 -1.42 -23.19
N GLY A 740 48.19 -0.38 -24.03
CA GLY A 740 47.99 -0.51 -25.49
C GLY A 740 46.54 -0.60 -25.95
N TYR A 741 45.56 -0.46 -25.04
CA TYR A 741 44.15 -0.47 -25.38
C TYR A 741 43.78 0.68 -26.35
N LYS A 742 42.94 0.37 -27.33
CA LYS A 742 42.31 1.33 -28.25
C LYS A 742 40.84 0.94 -28.41
N PRO A 743 39.89 1.86 -28.19
CA PRO A 743 38.48 1.55 -28.36
C PRO A 743 38.13 1.24 -29.82
N GLU A 744 37.27 0.25 -30.01
CA GLU A 744 36.64 -0.05 -31.29
C GLU A 744 35.22 0.55 -31.31
N TYR A 745 34.95 1.38 -32.32
CA TYR A 745 33.66 2.08 -32.48
C TYR A 745 32.70 1.38 -33.45
N THR A 746 33.11 0.20 -33.92
CA THR A 746 32.34 -0.67 -34.81
C THR A 746 32.24 -2.05 -34.18
N TYR A 747 31.07 -2.67 -34.28
CA TYR A 747 30.81 -4.00 -33.76
C TYR A 747 30.00 -4.81 -34.76
N GLU A 748 30.36 -6.08 -34.95
CA GLU A 748 29.59 -7.05 -35.72
C GLU A 748 29.36 -8.29 -34.84
N SER A 749 28.09 -8.65 -34.64
CA SER A 749 27.73 -9.86 -33.89
C SER A 749 28.00 -11.12 -34.72
N ILE A 750 28.07 -12.26 -34.04
CA ILE A 750 28.06 -13.56 -34.73
C ILE A 750 26.69 -13.73 -35.40
N THR A 751 26.66 -14.34 -36.60
CA THR A 751 25.44 -14.67 -37.32
C THR A 751 24.64 -15.73 -36.58
N ASN A 752 23.34 -15.50 -36.36
CA ASN A 752 22.43 -16.45 -35.73
C ASN A 752 22.03 -17.59 -36.70
N GLN A 753 21.20 -18.52 -36.22
CA GLN A 753 20.74 -19.66 -37.01
C GLN A 753 19.93 -19.26 -38.25
N ASP A 754 19.28 -18.10 -38.23
CA ASP A 754 18.49 -17.55 -39.34
C ASP A 754 19.35 -16.81 -40.38
N GLY A 755 20.68 -16.81 -40.21
CA GLY A 755 21.57 -16.08 -41.11
C GLY A 755 21.59 -14.58 -40.87
N LYS A 756 21.11 -14.09 -39.71
CA LYS A 756 21.08 -12.66 -39.37
C LYS A 756 22.16 -12.27 -38.36
N TYR A 757 22.62 -11.04 -38.40
CA TYR A 757 23.59 -10.49 -37.45
C TYR A 757 23.32 -9.00 -37.20
N ILE A 758 23.88 -8.44 -36.14
CA ILE A 758 23.78 -7.01 -35.81
C ILE A 758 25.10 -6.33 -36.16
N LYS A 759 25.03 -5.15 -36.79
CA LYS A 759 26.19 -4.31 -37.10
C LYS A 759 25.99 -2.91 -36.54
N ILE A 760 26.85 -2.52 -35.60
CA ILE A 760 26.86 -1.19 -35.00
C ILE A 760 28.05 -0.40 -35.53
N ASP A 761 27.81 0.84 -35.94
CA ASP A 761 28.85 1.82 -36.27
C ASP A 761 28.52 3.14 -35.56
N LEU A 762 29.29 3.46 -34.52
CA LEU A 762 29.08 4.66 -33.71
C LEU A 762 29.56 5.94 -34.41
N ALA A 763 30.40 5.83 -35.45
CA ALA A 763 30.91 7.00 -36.17
C ALA A 763 29.86 7.69 -37.05
N GLY A 764 28.79 6.98 -37.40
CA GLY A 764 27.64 7.52 -38.13
C GLY A 764 26.68 8.35 -37.28
N LEU A 765 26.89 8.42 -35.96
CA LEU A 765 26.00 9.11 -35.03
C LEU A 765 26.37 10.60 -34.87
N PRO A 766 25.42 11.44 -34.43
CA PRO A 766 25.67 12.78 -33.91
C PRO A 766 26.85 12.84 -32.92
N VAL A 767 27.49 14.02 -32.87
CA VAL A 767 28.66 14.26 -32.01
C VAL A 767 28.36 13.99 -30.54
N TYR A 768 27.18 14.41 -30.07
CA TYR A 768 26.69 14.09 -28.73
C TYR A 768 25.17 14.11 -28.65
N TYR A 769 24.65 13.54 -27.56
CA TYR A 769 23.25 13.56 -27.13
C TYR A 769 23.18 14.12 -25.71
N ASP A 770 22.15 14.91 -25.43
CA ASP A 770 21.82 15.41 -24.08
C ASP A 770 20.43 14.94 -23.71
N GLU A 771 20.33 14.03 -22.75
CA GLU A 771 19.08 13.35 -22.42
C GLU A 771 18.80 13.37 -20.92
N LEU A 772 17.56 13.70 -20.54
CA LEU A 772 17.09 13.66 -19.16
C LEU A 772 16.50 12.29 -18.86
N ILE A 773 17.27 11.46 -18.17
CA ILE A 773 16.91 10.07 -17.90
C ILE A 773 16.59 9.90 -16.41
N THR A 774 15.43 9.30 -16.16
CA THR A 774 14.97 8.86 -14.86
C THR A 774 15.53 7.48 -14.57
N LEU A 775 16.34 7.36 -13.52
CA LEU A 775 17.05 6.12 -13.19
C LEU A 775 16.67 5.62 -11.80
N GLY A 776 16.52 4.31 -11.63
CA GLY A 776 16.30 3.75 -10.31
C GLY A 776 15.89 2.29 -10.32
N LEU A 777 15.31 1.86 -9.20
CA LEU A 777 14.60 0.60 -9.04
C LEU A 777 13.31 0.89 -8.31
N HIS A 778 12.21 0.29 -8.74
CA HIS A 778 10.92 0.45 -8.07
C HIS A 778 11.05 0.26 -6.54
N PRO A 779 10.51 1.17 -5.69
CA PRO A 779 9.70 2.34 -6.03
C PRO A 779 10.48 3.68 -6.05
N LYS A 780 11.80 3.66 -6.20
CA LYS A 780 12.72 4.79 -5.96
C LYS A 780 13.48 5.18 -7.22
N PHE A 781 13.29 6.41 -7.67
CA PHE A 781 13.90 6.95 -8.88
C PHE A 781 14.52 8.31 -8.65
N GLN A 782 15.50 8.63 -9.48
CA GLN A 782 16.24 9.88 -9.49
C GLN A 782 16.33 10.42 -10.92
N ARG A 783 16.28 11.74 -11.09
CA ARG A 783 16.35 12.39 -12.40
C ARG A 783 17.76 12.88 -12.69
N ASN A 784 18.32 12.50 -13.84
CA ASN A 784 19.71 12.79 -14.20
C ASN A 784 19.79 13.30 -15.64
N LEU A 785 20.62 14.30 -15.89
CA LEU A 785 21.03 14.66 -17.24
C LEU A 785 22.24 13.82 -17.63
N TYR A 786 22.15 13.13 -18.77
CA TYR A 786 23.26 12.42 -19.39
C TYR A 786 23.70 13.14 -20.64
N ARG A 787 25.00 13.39 -20.76
CA ARG A 787 25.62 13.80 -22.02
C ARG A 787 26.45 12.66 -22.57
N TYR A 788 26.08 12.16 -23.74
CA TYR A 788 26.70 10.99 -24.37
C TYR A 788 27.40 11.38 -25.69
N TYR A 789 28.71 11.14 -25.74
CA TYR A 789 29.56 11.23 -26.92
C TYR A 789 29.89 9.81 -27.44
N PRO A 790 29.32 9.37 -28.58
CA PRO A 790 29.49 7.99 -29.04
C PRO A 790 30.93 7.59 -29.34
N VAL A 791 31.73 8.52 -29.88
CA VAL A 791 33.09 8.27 -30.36
C VAL A 791 34.14 9.06 -29.58
N THR A 792 34.22 10.38 -29.80
CA THR A 792 35.28 11.22 -29.22
C THR A 792 34.85 11.79 -27.88
N PRO A 793 35.57 11.52 -26.77
CA PRO A 793 35.26 12.11 -25.46
C PRO A 793 35.17 13.64 -25.54
N GLY A 794 34.14 14.22 -24.91
CA GLY A 794 33.91 15.67 -24.90
C GLY A 794 33.71 16.24 -23.50
N ALA A 795 33.48 17.54 -23.42
CA ALA A 795 33.29 18.27 -22.17
C ALA A 795 31.90 18.04 -21.54
N ALA A 796 31.79 18.21 -20.23
CA ALA A 796 30.53 18.17 -19.51
C ALA A 796 29.56 19.29 -19.95
N PRO A 797 28.25 19.13 -19.72
CA PRO A 797 27.27 20.22 -19.83
C PRO A 797 27.65 21.48 -19.04
N GLU A 798 27.39 22.65 -19.62
CA GLU A 798 27.60 23.93 -18.94
C GLU A 798 26.62 24.10 -17.76
N GLY A 799 27.02 24.90 -16.75
CA GLY A 799 26.15 25.23 -15.61
C GLY A 799 26.18 24.22 -14.44
N TYR A 800 27.08 23.23 -14.49
CA TYR A 800 27.29 22.26 -13.42
C TYR A 800 28.72 22.36 -12.85
N GLN A 801 28.86 22.08 -11.55
CA GLN A 801 30.16 21.90 -10.91
C GLN A 801 30.71 20.52 -11.24
N ILE A 802 31.90 20.47 -11.84
CA ILE A 802 32.58 19.20 -12.14
C ILE A 802 33.23 18.65 -10.86
N LEU A 803 32.94 17.38 -10.53
CA LEU A 803 33.47 16.71 -9.34
C LEU A 803 34.83 16.02 -9.59
N ASP A 804 35.14 15.75 -10.85
CA ASP A 804 36.42 15.23 -11.30
C ASP A 804 37.53 16.25 -10.97
N GLU A 805 38.74 15.77 -10.65
CA GLU A 805 39.84 16.63 -10.17
C GLU A 805 40.40 17.57 -11.25
N ASP A 806 40.13 17.25 -12.51
CA ASP A 806 40.59 17.98 -13.68
C ASP A 806 39.38 18.60 -14.38
N ASN A 807 39.28 19.93 -14.32
CA ASN A 807 38.20 20.67 -14.94
C ASN A 807 38.24 20.62 -16.48
N ASP A 808 39.38 20.27 -17.08
CA ASP A 808 39.54 20.11 -18.53
C ASP A 808 39.32 18.67 -18.99
N ARG A 809 38.86 17.79 -18.09
CA ARG A 809 38.60 16.39 -18.41
C ARG A 809 37.52 16.25 -19.47
N THR A 810 37.72 15.31 -20.38
CA THR A 810 36.73 14.86 -21.35
C THR A 810 36.30 13.42 -21.06
N ALA A 811 35.07 13.06 -21.44
CA ALA A 811 34.52 11.72 -21.27
C ALA A 811 33.50 11.38 -22.36
N ASN A 812 33.22 10.09 -22.53
CA ASN A 812 32.18 9.62 -23.44
C ASN A 812 30.79 9.72 -22.83
N VAL A 813 30.65 9.53 -21.52
CA VAL A 813 29.36 9.75 -20.86
C VAL A 813 29.54 10.49 -19.55
N TRP A 814 28.84 11.62 -19.46
CA TRP A 814 28.73 12.47 -18.29
C TRP A 814 27.39 12.24 -17.62
N ARG A 815 27.41 12.20 -16.28
CA ARG A 815 26.20 12.17 -15.46
C ARG A 815 26.12 13.44 -14.63
N CYS A 816 25.02 14.16 -14.76
CA CYS A 816 24.79 15.47 -14.18
C CYS A 816 23.47 15.50 -13.42
N PHE A 817 23.45 16.09 -12.23
CA PHE A 817 22.26 16.09 -11.38
C PHE A 817 22.30 17.17 -10.28
N ASN A 818 21.15 17.38 -9.64
CA ASN A 818 21.05 18.19 -8.42
C ASN A 818 21.34 17.30 -7.21
N SER A 819 22.44 17.55 -6.50
CA SER A 819 22.82 16.77 -5.32
C SER A 819 21.95 17.08 -4.11
N SER A 820 21.96 16.16 -3.14
CA SER A 820 21.22 16.29 -1.87
C SER A 820 21.62 17.53 -1.03
N ASP A 821 22.78 18.14 -1.29
CA ASP A 821 23.24 19.39 -0.66
C ASP A 821 22.82 20.66 -1.45
N GLY A 822 22.01 20.50 -2.51
CA GLY A 822 21.47 21.59 -3.32
C GLY A 822 22.36 22.08 -4.47
N ARG A 823 23.55 21.50 -4.67
CA ARG A 823 24.44 21.87 -5.78
C ARG A 823 24.04 21.18 -7.09
N LYS A 824 24.32 21.82 -8.23
CA LYS A 824 24.27 21.19 -9.55
C LYS A 824 25.66 20.62 -9.86
N VAL A 825 25.79 19.31 -9.91
CA VAL A 825 27.08 18.64 -10.07
C VAL A 825 27.08 17.73 -11.30
N CYS A 826 28.25 17.56 -11.92
CA CYS A 826 28.50 16.55 -12.94
C CYS A 826 29.74 15.74 -12.59
N HIS A 827 29.77 14.48 -13.01
CA HIS A 827 30.98 13.66 -12.97
C HIS A 827 31.04 12.72 -14.16
N THR A 828 32.24 12.23 -14.46
CA THR A 828 32.43 11.21 -15.51
C THR A 828 31.69 9.92 -15.11
N ALA A 829 30.90 9.34 -16.00
CA ALA A 829 30.16 8.09 -15.77
C ALA A 829 30.55 6.96 -16.75
N GLY A 830 31.40 7.25 -17.74
CA GLY A 830 32.04 6.27 -18.60
C GLY A 830 32.98 6.93 -19.62
N ASP A 831 34.07 6.25 -19.95
CA ASP A 831 35.14 6.73 -20.83
C ASP A 831 35.65 5.59 -21.72
N SER A 832 35.46 5.72 -23.03
CA SER A 832 35.86 4.71 -24.01
C SER A 832 37.38 4.57 -24.09
N THR A 833 38.17 5.53 -23.61
CA THR A 833 39.63 5.42 -23.60
C THR A 833 40.12 4.45 -22.52
N VAL A 834 39.29 4.15 -21.52
CA VAL A 834 39.56 3.16 -20.48
C VAL A 834 39.12 1.77 -20.93
N ASN A 835 37.84 1.60 -21.23
CA ASN A 835 37.27 0.35 -21.72
C ASN A 835 35.85 0.56 -22.29
N LEU A 836 35.61 0.06 -23.49
CA LEU A 836 34.32 -0.02 -24.18
C LEU A 836 34.08 -1.48 -24.60
N ILE A 837 33.00 -2.08 -24.10
CA ILE A 837 32.63 -3.48 -24.36
C ILE A 837 31.25 -3.54 -25.02
N TYR A 838 31.10 -4.40 -26.03
CA TYR A 838 29.82 -4.70 -26.68
C TYR A 838 29.30 -6.06 -26.19
N GLN A 839 28.02 -6.14 -25.85
CA GLN A 839 27.39 -7.38 -25.38
C GLN A 839 25.99 -7.53 -25.97
N ILE A 840 25.68 -8.67 -26.61
CA ILE A 840 24.32 -8.97 -27.07
C ILE A 840 23.43 -9.14 -25.82
N ILE A 841 22.29 -8.45 -25.78
CA ILE A 841 21.40 -8.44 -24.60
C ILE A 841 20.76 -9.82 -24.40
N ASN A 842 20.33 -10.46 -25.49
CA ASN A 842 19.81 -11.82 -25.50
C ASN A 842 20.27 -12.56 -26.76
N GLU A 843 21.16 -13.55 -26.59
CA GLU A 843 21.71 -14.33 -27.70
C GLU A 843 20.64 -15.12 -28.48
N SER A 844 19.51 -15.46 -27.84
CA SER A 844 18.41 -16.18 -28.49
C SER A 844 17.47 -15.28 -29.32
N ASN A 845 17.49 -13.97 -29.06
CA ASN A 845 16.63 -13.01 -29.73
C ASN A 845 17.41 -11.72 -30.04
N LEU A 846 17.97 -11.65 -31.25
CA LEU A 846 18.73 -10.49 -31.71
C LEU A 846 17.89 -9.20 -31.76
N LEU A 847 16.55 -9.26 -31.77
CA LEU A 847 15.71 -8.06 -31.66
C LEU A 847 15.87 -7.35 -30.31
N SER A 848 16.36 -8.07 -29.29
CA SER A 848 16.66 -7.49 -27.97
C SER A 848 17.85 -6.50 -28.02
N GLY A 849 18.67 -6.53 -29.07
CA GLY A 849 19.71 -5.53 -29.32
C GLY A 849 21.07 -5.78 -28.65
N VAL A 850 21.86 -4.72 -28.50
CA VAL A 850 23.27 -4.74 -28.05
C VAL A 850 23.52 -3.69 -26.96
N SER A 851 24.19 -4.09 -25.87
CA SER A 851 24.65 -3.21 -24.79
C SER A 851 26.06 -2.69 -25.05
N LEU A 852 26.24 -1.38 -24.96
CA LEU A 852 27.51 -0.66 -24.99
C LEU A 852 27.93 -0.31 -23.56
N ASN A 853 29.00 -0.92 -23.06
CA ASN A 853 29.43 -0.76 -21.66
C ASN A 853 30.68 0.12 -21.60
N TYR A 854 30.55 1.34 -21.07
CA TYR A 854 31.63 2.31 -20.88
C TYR A 854 32.11 2.29 -19.43
N GLU A 855 33.36 1.92 -19.17
CA GLU A 855 33.95 1.89 -17.82
C GLU A 855 34.74 3.18 -17.50
N GLY A 856 35.44 3.23 -16.36
CA GLY A 856 36.38 4.31 -16.03
C GLY A 856 35.77 5.59 -15.44
N GLY A 857 34.50 5.56 -15.02
CA GLY A 857 33.81 6.69 -14.41
C GLY A 857 34.32 7.09 -13.02
N TYR A 858 34.06 8.34 -12.65
CA TYR A 858 34.32 8.89 -11.32
C TYR A 858 33.65 8.04 -10.24
N GLY A 859 34.36 7.77 -9.14
CA GLY A 859 33.81 6.97 -8.05
C GLY A 859 33.60 5.49 -8.40
N GLY A 860 34.13 5.00 -9.53
CA GLY A 860 33.97 3.63 -10.01
C GLY A 860 32.66 3.39 -10.77
N TYR A 861 32.08 4.44 -11.36
CA TYR A 861 30.91 4.31 -12.22
C TYR A 861 31.25 3.67 -13.57
N GLN A 862 30.30 2.92 -14.12
CA GLN A 862 30.32 2.40 -15.49
C GLN A 862 28.93 2.51 -16.10
N THR A 863 28.78 2.98 -17.33
CA THR A 863 27.46 3.19 -17.95
C THR A 863 27.20 2.17 -19.03
N HIS A 864 26.02 1.55 -19.00
CA HIS A 864 25.55 0.60 -20.02
C HIS A 864 24.49 1.28 -20.86
N ILE A 865 24.73 1.44 -22.16
CA ILE A 865 23.74 1.97 -23.11
C ILE A 865 23.25 0.79 -23.95
N GLN A 866 22.01 0.36 -23.72
CA GLN A 866 21.37 -0.76 -24.40
C GLN A 866 20.64 -0.26 -25.65
N LEU A 867 21.23 -0.53 -26.81
CA LEU A 867 20.65 -0.24 -28.12
C LEU A 867 19.66 -1.34 -28.50
N ILE A 868 18.37 -1.03 -28.52
CA ILE A 868 17.26 -1.91 -28.85
C ILE A 868 16.85 -1.69 -30.32
N CYS A 869 16.51 -2.77 -31.03
CA CYS A 869 16.09 -2.68 -32.43
C CYS A 869 14.75 -1.92 -32.54
N ASN A 870 14.76 -0.83 -33.31
CA ASN A 870 13.54 -0.14 -33.74
C ASN A 870 13.73 0.39 -35.17
N GLU A 871 13.08 -0.24 -36.14
CA GLU A 871 13.16 0.14 -37.56
C GLU A 871 12.51 1.50 -37.88
N SER A 872 11.66 2.00 -36.98
CA SER A 872 10.99 3.30 -37.15
C SER A 872 11.93 4.48 -36.88
N VAL A 873 13.02 4.26 -36.13
CA VAL A 873 14.03 5.29 -35.86
C VAL A 873 14.89 5.48 -37.11
N PRO A 874 15.03 6.71 -37.65
CA PRO A 874 15.84 6.94 -38.84
C PRO A 874 17.29 6.47 -38.68
N ALA A 875 17.86 5.90 -39.74
CA ALA A 875 19.25 5.43 -39.75
C ALA A 875 20.24 6.55 -39.33
N GLY A 876 21.22 6.20 -38.50
CA GLY A 876 22.19 7.14 -37.94
C GLY A 876 21.66 7.99 -36.78
N ARG A 877 20.50 7.66 -36.22
CA ARG A 877 19.96 8.26 -34.99
C ARG A 877 19.78 7.22 -33.89
N ILE A 878 19.78 7.73 -32.67
CA ILE A 878 19.39 7.02 -31.45
C ILE A 878 18.27 7.83 -30.81
N ASP A 879 17.24 7.14 -30.35
CA ASP A 879 16.14 7.68 -29.57
C ASP A 879 16.23 7.12 -28.15
N PHE A 880 16.53 7.96 -27.15
CA PHE A 880 16.76 7.49 -25.79
C PHE A 880 15.44 7.36 -25.03
N ASP A 881 15.28 6.30 -24.25
CA ASP A 881 14.15 6.21 -23.34
C ASP A 881 14.34 7.19 -22.16
N ASP A 882 13.24 7.80 -21.72
CA ASP A 882 13.20 8.70 -20.56
C ASP A 882 13.47 7.97 -19.23
N VAL A 883 13.47 6.63 -19.25
CA VAL A 883 13.58 5.76 -18.08
C VAL A 883 14.69 4.74 -18.29
N GLY A 884 15.52 4.55 -17.27
CA GLY A 884 16.50 3.49 -17.20
C GLY A 884 16.61 2.88 -15.81
N ARG A 885 17.52 1.92 -15.68
CA ARG A 885 17.73 1.17 -14.43
C ARG A 885 19.01 1.62 -13.74
N LEU A 886 18.96 1.84 -12.43
CA LEU A 886 20.18 2.05 -11.64
C LEU A 886 20.15 1.23 -10.36
N ILE A 887 21.15 0.36 -10.22
CA ILE A 887 21.47 -0.28 -8.95
C ILE A 887 22.59 0.53 -8.29
N THR A 888 22.23 1.40 -7.34
CA THR A 888 23.17 2.36 -6.73
C THR A 888 24.41 1.69 -6.14
N SER A 889 24.28 0.48 -5.59
CA SER A 889 25.41 -0.30 -5.05
C SER A 889 26.41 -0.75 -6.11
N GLN A 890 25.97 -0.94 -7.36
CA GLN A 890 26.80 -1.36 -8.49
C GLN A 890 27.39 -0.17 -9.26
N LYS A 891 26.90 1.06 -9.02
CA LYS A 891 27.32 2.29 -9.72
C LYS A 891 27.24 2.13 -11.25
N SER A 892 26.23 1.40 -11.70
CA SER A 892 26.08 0.94 -13.07
C SER A 892 24.70 1.33 -13.61
N PRO A 893 24.53 2.57 -14.10
CA PRO A 893 23.31 2.96 -14.81
C PRO A 893 23.19 2.18 -16.13
N ILE A 894 21.99 1.66 -16.37
CA ILE A 894 21.58 1.04 -17.64
C ILE A 894 20.58 1.99 -18.28
N ILE A 895 20.95 2.53 -19.42
CA ILE A 895 20.18 3.45 -20.25
C ILE A 895 19.67 2.68 -21.46
N PHE A 896 18.37 2.73 -21.71
CA PHE A 896 17.78 2.11 -22.90
C PHE A 896 17.67 3.13 -24.03
N ALA A 897 17.87 2.67 -25.25
CA ALA A 897 17.92 3.52 -26.42
C ALA A 897 17.52 2.74 -27.68
N HIS A 898 16.65 3.30 -28.50
CA HIS A 898 16.11 2.68 -29.70
C HIS A 898 16.86 3.14 -30.94
N THR A 899 17.21 2.22 -31.83
CA THR A 899 17.86 2.55 -33.10
C THR A 899 17.68 1.44 -34.13
N SER A 900 17.60 1.82 -35.41
CA SER A 900 17.57 0.86 -36.51
C SER A 900 18.91 0.13 -36.69
N MET A 901 20.01 0.66 -36.15
CA MET A 901 21.34 0.03 -36.26
C MET A 901 21.45 -1.27 -35.44
N ALA A 902 20.67 -1.37 -34.36
CA ALA A 902 20.60 -2.57 -33.54
C ALA A 902 19.68 -3.65 -34.14
N CYS A 903 19.05 -3.38 -35.29
CA CYS A 903 18.20 -4.35 -35.95
C CYS A 903 18.99 -5.41 -36.70
N PRO A 904 18.58 -6.69 -36.64
CA PRO A 904 19.28 -7.78 -37.32
C PRO A 904 19.18 -7.62 -38.84
N ILE A 905 20.34 -7.62 -39.52
CA ILE A 905 20.46 -7.61 -40.97
C ILE A 905 20.89 -8.97 -41.50
N ASP A 906 20.55 -9.28 -42.75
CA ASP A 906 20.94 -10.53 -43.39
C ASP A 906 22.46 -10.59 -43.61
N SER A 907 23.07 -11.71 -43.23
CA SER A 907 24.49 -11.97 -43.44
C SER A 907 24.81 -12.02 -44.94
N PRO A 908 25.86 -11.31 -45.40
CA PRO A 908 26.35 -11.44 -46.78
C PRO A 908 26.97 -12.82 -47.06
N TYR A 909 27.24 -13.60 -46.01
CA TYR A 909 27.69 -14.99 -46.11
C TYR A 909 26.49 -15.93 -45.98
N PRO A 910 26.38 -16.99 -46.82
CA PRO A 910 25.30 -17.97 -46.71
C PRO A 910 25.29 -18.56 -45.30
N PRO A 911 24.10 -18.80 -44.71
CA PRO A 911 23.97 -19.29 -43.35
C PRO A 911 24.86 -20.52 -43.17
N TYR A 912 25.71 -20.45 -42.15
CA TYR A 912 26.58 -21.56 -41.78
C TYR A 912 25.69 -22.71 -41.29
N ASP A 913 25.32 -23.61 -42.20
CA ASP A 913 24.49 -24.77 -41.90
C ASP A 913 25.28 -25.77 -41.02
N PRO A 914 24.99 -25.85 -39.71
CA PRO A 914 25.71 -26.75 -38.81
C PRO A 914 25.30 -28.21 -39.06
N THR A 915 24.21 -28.47 -39.79
CA THR A 915 23.74 -29.83 -40.10
C THR A 915 24.67 -30.56 -41.08
N ASN A 916 25.56 -29.83 -41.78
CA ASN A 916 26.63 -30.42 -42.57
C ASN A 916 27.88 -30.86 -41.76
N ARG A 917 27.86 -30.71 -40.42
CA ARG A 917 28.83 -31.37 -39.51
C ARG A 917 28.31 -32.67 -38.88
N GLY A 918 27.17 -33.18 -39.35
CA GLY A 918 26.65 -34.52 -39.04
C GLY A 918 27.29 -35.66 -39.84
N VAL A 919 28.34 -35.42 -40.63
CA VAL A 919 29.12 -36.52 -41.22
C VAL A 919 30.02 -37.07 -40.13
N ILE A 920 29.59 -38.17 -39.51
CA ILE A 920 30.45 -39.04 -38.71
C ILE A 920 31.73 -39.25 -39.52
N THR A 921 32.83 -38.61 -39.08
CA THR A 921 34.08 -38.71 -39.83
C THR A 921 34.46 -40.18 -39.88
N GLY A 922 34.94 -40.68 -41.03
CA GLY A 922 35.35 -42.09 -41.14
C GLY A 922 36.34 -42.51 -40.02
N GLY A 923 37.11 -41.54 -39.50
CA GLY A 923 37.95 -41.72 -38.31
C GLY A 923 37.18 -42.03 -37.02
N SER A 924 36.04 -41.38 -36.75
CA SER A 924 35.23 -41.67 -35.56
C SER A 924 34.51 -43.02 -35.64
N ILE A 925 34.03 -43.45 -36.83
CA ILE A 925 33.52 -44.82 -37.02
C ILE A 925 34.64 -45.84 -36.82
N PHE A 926 35.80 -45.59 -37.44
CA PHE A 926 36.96 -46.46 -37.30
C PHE A 926 37.42 -46.60 -35.84
N LEU A 927 37.55 -45.49 -35.12
CA LEU A 927 37.94 -45.50 -33.71
C LEU A 927 36.91 -46.23 -32.84
N THR A 928 35.61 -46.03 -33.10
CA THR A 928 34.55 -46.75 -32.38
C THR A 928 34.66 -48.25 -32.63
N ILE A 929 34.89 -48.69 -33.87
CA ILE A 929 35.10 -50.10 -34.21
C ILE A 929 36.34 -50.66 -33.50
N VAL A 930 37.47 -49.94 -33.52
CA VAL A 930 38.73 -50.36 -32.87
C VAL A 930 38.56 -50.50 -31.36
N VAL A 931 37.85 -49.57 -30.71
CA VAL A 931 37.57 -49.63 -29.28
C VAL A 931 36.69 -50.82 -28.94
N VAL A 932 35.61 -51.05 -29.69
CA VAL A 932 34.72 -52.21 -29.48
C VAL A 932 35.48 -53.52 -29.66
N ILE A 933 36.31 -53.66 -30.70
CA ILE A 933 37.13 -54.86 -30.92
C ILE A 933 38.13 -55.06 -29.77
N SER A 934 38.78 -54.00 -29.31
CA SER A 934 39.77 -54.07 -28.22
C SER A 934 39.13 -54.47 -26.90
N VAL A 935 37.96 -53.92 -26.57
CA VAL A 935 37.20 -54.30 -25.37
C VAL A 935 36.77 -55.75 -25.44
N LEU A 936 36.19 -56.20 -26.57
CA LEU A 936 35.79 -57.59 -26.73
C LEU A 936 36.99 -58.54 -26.64
N TYR A 937 38.12 -58.18 -27.27
CA TYR A 937 39.35 -58.96 -27.21
C TYR A 937 39.86 -59.12 -25.78
N LEU A 938 39.94 -58.03 -25.02
CA LEU A 938 40.37 -58.06 -23.62
C LEU A 938 39.40 -58.88 -22.75
N THR A 939 38.09 -58.65 -22.90
CA THR A 939 37.10 -59.31 -22.06
C THR A 939 37.05 -60.82 -22.32
N ILE A 940 37.01 -61.22 -23.59
CA ILE A 940 36.99 -62.64 -23.98
C ILE A 940 38.32 -63.30 -23.68
N GLY A 941 39.46 -62.66 -23.97
CA GLY A 941 40.77 -63.26 -23.74
C GLY A 941 41.11 -63.40 -22.26
N VAL A 942 40.71 -62.45 -21.41
CA VAL A 942 40.81 -62.60 -19.94
C VAL A 942 39.96 -63.77 -19.46
N LEU A 943 38.73 -63.92 -19.98
CA LEU A 943 37.85 -65.03 -19.62
C LEU A 943 38.47 -66.38 -20.05
N ILE A 944 39.05 -66.46 -21.25
CA ILE A 944 39.72 -67.67 -21.74
C ILE A 944 40.94 -68.02 -20.90
N ASN A 945 41.80 -67.05 -20.58
CA ASN A 945 42.98 -67.28 -19.73
C ASN A 945 42.56 -67.69 -18.32
N PHE A 946 41.50 -67.09 -17.77
CA PHE A 946 40.95 -67.48 -16.48
C PHE A 946 40.44 -68.93 -16.48
N ILE A 947 39.75 -69.35 -17.54
CA ILE A 947 39.27 -70.74 -17.67
C ILE A 947 40.44 -71.73 -17.85
N LYS A 948 41.47 -71.36 -18.62
CA LYS A 948 42.61 -72.26 -18.90
C LYS A 948 43.57 -72.40 -17.73
N ASP A 949 43.97 -71.27 -17.14
CA ASP A 949 45.11 -71.21 -16.22
C ASP A 949 44.67 -70.92 -14.78
N GLY A 950 43.38 -70.66 -14.54
CA GLY A 950 42.81 -70.33 -13.22
C GLY A 950 43.21 -68.96 -12.69
N VAL A 951 43.93 -68.16 -13.49
CA VAL A 951 44.45 -66.83 -13.10
C VAL A 951 43.90 -65.79 -14.07
N ILE A 952 43.45 -64.66 -13.52
CA ILE A 952 43.02 -63.51 -14.32
C ILE A 952 44.28 -62.81 -14.86
N SER A 953 44.64 -63.10 -16.10
CA SER A 953 45.76 -62.46 -16.80
C SER A 953 45.29 -61.87 -18.13
N ILE A 954 45.82 -60.68 -18.47
CA ILE A 954 45.50 -60.00 -19.72
C ILE A 954 46.11 -60.82 -20.88
N PRO A 955 45.33 -61.16 -21.92
CA PRO A 955 45.82 -61.89 -23.08
C PRO A 955 46.92 -61.08 -23.78
N ASN A 956 48.06 -61.71 -24.06
CA ASN A 956 49.26 -61.06 -24.62
C ASN A 956 49.69 -59.81 -23.84
N SER A 957 49.86 -59.94 -22.52
CA SER A 957 50.19 -58.84 -21.62
C SER A 957 51.41 -57.99 -22.05
N GLU A 958 52.44 -58.60 -22.64
CA GLU A 958 53.61 -57.89 -23.19
C GLU A 958 53.22 -56.88 -24.27
N PHE A 959 52.31 -57.25 -25.18
CA PHE A 959 51.82 -56.35 -26.23
C PHE A 959 51.09 -55.14 -25.64
N TRP A 960 50.21 -55.35 -24.65
CA TRP A 960 49.47 -54.24 -24.03
C TRP A 960 50.38 -53.33 -23.20
N GLN A 961 51.47 -53.87 -22.67
CA GLN A 961 52.46 -53.09 -21.96
C GLN A 961 53.21 -52.15 -22.92
N GLU A 962 53.60 -52.63 -24.11
CA GLU A 962 54.18 -51.79 -25.17
C GLU A 962 53.17 -50.75 -25.69
N VAL A 963 51.92 -51.14 -25.96
CA VAL A 963 50.85 -50.21 -26.39
C VAL A 963 50.64 -49.12 -25.34
N GLY A 964 50.64 -49.47 -24.06
CA GLY A 964 50.53 -48.52 -22.95
C GLY A 964 51.69 -47.53 -22.91
N GLN A 965 52.93 -48.00 -23.13
CA GLN A 965 54.10 -47.12 -23.23
C GLN A 965 54.02 -46.17 -24.43
N CYS A 966 53.55 -46.66 -25.60
CA CYS A 966 53.35 -45.82 -26.78
C CYS A 966 52.28 -44.75 -26.56
N ILE A 967 51.14 -45.09 -25.95
CA ILE A 967 50.08 -44.14 -25.62
C ILE A 967 50.58 -43.12 -24.61
N HIS A 968 51.28 -43.54 -23.56
CA HIS A 968 51.85 -42.65 -22.56
C HIS A 968 52.85 -41.66 -23.18
N ALA A 969 53.74 -42.13 -24.06
CA ALA A 969 54.66 -41.28 -24.81
C ALA A 969 53.92 -40.29 -25.73
N ALA A 970 52.86 -40.73 -26.41
CA ALA A 970 52.03 -39.87 -27.28
C ALA A 970 51.28 -38.79 -26.48
N VAL A 971 50.70 -39.13 -25.34
CA VAL A 971 50.00 -38.17 -24.46
C VAL A 971 50.98 -37.14 -23.89
N ILE A 972 52.18 -37.56 -23.44
CA ILE A 972 53.23 -36.63 -23.01
C ILE A 972 53.64 -35.71 -24.16
N PHE A 973 53.82 -36.25 -25.36
CA PHE A 973 54.19 -35.45 -26.54
C PHE A 973 53.13 -34.41 -26.90
N ILE A 974 51.84 -34.80 -26.91
CA ILE A 974 50.71 -33.91 -27.20
C ILE A 974 50.56 -32.85 -26.10
N GLY A 975 50.53 -33.26 -24.83
CA GLY A 975 50.32 -32.36 -23.68
C GLY A 975 51.47 -31.37 -23.47
N THR A 976 52.69 -31.74 -23.83
CA THR A 976 53.84 -30.81 -23.82
C THR A 976 53.99 -30.03 -25.14
N CYS A 977 53.11 -30.27 -26.13
CA CYS A 977 53.20 -29.73 -27.48
C CYS A 977 54.61 -29.85 -28.09
N GLY A 978 55.29 -30.97 -27.82
CA GLY A 978 56.67 -31.21 -28.28
C GLY A 978 57.75 -30.34 -27.61
N LYS A 979 57.45 -29.58 -26.55
CA LYS A 979 58.43 -28.72 -25.84
C LYS A 979 58.97 -29.40 -24.58
N ARG A 980 59.83 -30.40 -24.77
CA ARG A 980 60.83 -30.80 -23.76
C ARG A 980 62.21 -30.86 -24.40
N SER A 981 63.01 -29.82 -24.14
CA SER A 981 64.45 -29.77 -24.38
C SER A 981 65.19 -30.22 -23.12
N GLY A 982 66.09 -31.20 -23.25
CA GLY A 982 67.17 -31.44 -22.29
C GLY A 982 67.13 -32.79 -21.56
N ASP A 983 68.03 -33.68 -21.97
CA ASP A 983 68.64 -34.80 -21.22
C ASP A 983 67.74 -35.78 -20.47
N ILE A 984 67.28 -36.81 -21.19
CA ILE A 984 67.21 -38.16 -20.62
C ILE A 984 67.93 -39.11 -21.59
N SER A 985 69.15 -39.46 -21.22
CA SER A 985 69.94 -40.57 -21.74
C SER A 985 69.14 -41.87 -21.58
N TYR A 986 68.67 -42.45 -22.69
CA TYR A 986 68.31 -43.87 -22.72
C TYR A 986 69.61 -44.66 -22.81
N GLU A 987 70.10 -45.09 -21.64
CA GLU A 987 71.15 -46.08 -21.54
C GLU A 987 70.58 -47.42 -22.02
N LYS A 988 71.29 -48.00 -22.99
CA LYS A 988 70.94 -49.23 -23.69
C LYS A 988 71.35 -50.40 -22.80
N THR A 989 70.41 -51.17 -22.27
CA THR A 989 70.70 -52.52 -21.77
C THR A 989 69.54 -53.46 -22.07
N ILE A 990 69.94 -54.66 -22.43
CA ILE A 990 69.20 -55.81 -22.97
C ILE A 990 67.94 -56.16 -22.17
#